data_AF-A0AAN7P4Q2-F1
#
_entry.id   AF-A0AAN7P4Q2-F1
#
_cell.length_a   1.000
_cell.length_b   1.000
_cell.length_c   1.000
_cell.angle_alpha   90.00
_cell.angle_beta   90.00
_cell.angle_gamma   90.00
#
_symmetry.space_group_name_H-M   'P 1'
#
loop_
_entity.id
_entity.type
_entity.pdbx_description
1 polymer ?
#
loop_
_entity_poly.entity_id
_entity_poly.type
_entity_poly.pdbx_seq_one_letter_code
_entity_poly.pdbx_strand_id
1 'polypeptide(L)'
;MTTDIVMFPILQQDQRSDSSKTSNEEDDSTKYQPTLDEDDHVIPTDETRRYPQRTNPTKRNSFWAIVFGTAVYWMVDITINQGTMQRLMAMPKINDFKKAMFLLCISTIIIKAFSIFTGIMIYAKYSKCDPILSQQVTRSDQILSYFVMDVGGQIPGLPGMFMAGIFSGALSTLSTTLNTLSATIYSDFVSKWVPPTITEKEKNNILKIIVIVAGIFCTALVLVMERLDGILELGMTFGGITSGSLVGIFTLGVLFPSANAKGALWGGISGLLFNSWIIMGSQWYKHKGLLRDTQKPFSVENCTMFVNTTLDFVDEVTEEPFVMYRITFWYYTLFGAIVVLVVGLIISSFTRASDHHVNLDLLSPVIKCLLPKQREVRLSVHIVAPIVCTICIFYTTIGGLKAVVWTDTLQTASIFVCLLIVFGLGVATTGGFANIINESYDGHRLDVLDFDLDPTKRNSFWAIVIGTTVFWMVDITINQSTMQRLMAMPTINDFKKAIFLLCIGTIIIRAFSTFTGIMIYTKYSKCDPILSRQVTRSDQMLPHFVMDVGGQIPGLPGMFMAGIFSGALSTLSTTLNTLSATIYSDFVSKWVPPTITEKRKSNILKIIVIIAGTFCTALVFVVERLDGILELGASFGGITSGALVGIFTLGVFGLLFNSWIILGSQWYKHKGLLKDTQKPFSVENCTMFVNTTLHFVEEVTEEPFVMYRITFWYYTLFGTIVALVVGLIISFFTRASDHHVNSDLLSPVIKCLLPKQKEVRSTETPLLL
;
A
#
# COMPACT_ATOMS: atom_id res chain seq x y z
N MET A 1 -22.44 -19.20 -26.20
CA MET A 1 -21.40 -20.24 -26.34
C MET A 1 -20.81 -20.42 -24.95
N THR A 2 -21.26 -21.47 -24.28
CA THR A 2 -21.15 -21.67 -22.82
C THR A 2 -20.84 -23.14 -22.58
N THR A 3 -20.06 -23.44 -21.55
CA THR A 3 -19.87 -24.80 -21.07
C THR A 3 -19.56 -24.74 -19.58
N ASP A 4 -20.45 -25.31 -18.78
CA ASP A 4 -20.51 -25.08 -17.34
C ASP A 4 -19.61 -26.05 -16.56
N ILE A 5 -19.15 -25.63 -15.38
CA ILE A 5 -18.42 -26.50 -14.46
C ILE A 5 -19.45 -27.21 -13.58
N VAL A 6 -19.62 -28.52 -13.82
CA VAL A 6 -20.57 -29.36 -13.10
C VAL A 6 -20.06 -29.69 -11.68
N MET A 7 -20.97 -29.59 -10.71
CA MET A 7 -20.81 -30.07 -9.32
C MET A 7 -21.86 -31.17 -9.07
N PHE A 8 -21.82 -31.83 -7.89
CA PHE A 8 -22.71 -32.91 -7.41
C PHE A 8 -22.43 -34.31 -8.01
N PRO A 9 -22.84 -35.42 -7.32
CA PRO A 9 -23.79 -35.49 -6.20
C PRO A 9 -23.26 -35.97 -4.84
N ILE A 10 -24.00 -35.55 -3.80
CA ILE A 10 -24.11 -36.20 -2.49
C ILE A 10 -25.56 -36.68 -2.36
N LEU A 11 -25.76 -37.95 -2.01
CA LEU A 11 -27.05 -38.61 -1.73
C LEU A 11 -26.79 -39.76 -0.73
N GLN A 12 -27.67 -40.14 0.21
CA GLN A 12 -28.80 -39.44 0.84
C GLN A 12 -29.14 -40.15 2.18
N GLN A 13 -29.95 -39.50 3.04
CA GLN A 13 -30.73 -40.08 4.16
C GLN A 13 -31.49 -41.37 3.75
N ASP A 14 -32.00 -42.25 4.62
CA ASP A 14 -32.33 -42.19 6.08
C ASP A 14 -32.25 -43.65 6.67
N GLN A 15 -32.64 -44.06 7.89
CA GLN A 15 -33.47 -43.52 8.98
C GLN A 15 -33.12 -44.19 10.36
N ARG A 16 -33.64 -43.62 11.45
CA ARG A 16 -34.33 -44.28 12.62
C ARG A 16 -33.73 -44.12 14.02
N SER A 17 -34.63 -44.02 15.01
CA SER A 17 -34.38 -43.72 16.43
C SER A 17 -34.60 -44.92 17.38
N ASP A 18 -34.26 -44.69 18.65
CA ASP A 18 -34.73 -45.37 19.87
C ASP A 18 -34.41 -46.87 20.09
N SER A 19 -33.48 -47.13 21.01
CA SER A 19 -33.87 -47.59 22.35
C SER A 19 -32.70 -47.66 23.33
N SER A 20 -33.01 -47.55 24.63
CA SER A 20 -32.05 -47.60 25.75
C SER A 20 -31.79 -49.03 26.25
N LYS A 21 -30.55 -49.35 26.68
CA LYS A 21 -30.28 -50.12 27.92
C LYS A 21 -28.79 -50.25 28.33
N THR A 22 -28.54 -49.91 29.59
CA THR A 22 -27.65 -50.54 30.60
C THR A 22 -26.36 -51.29 30.17
N SER A 23 -25.22 -50.74 30.64
CA SER A 23 -24.13 -51.38 31.42
C SER A 23 -23.92 -52.90 31.40
N ASN A 24 -22.66 -53.31 31.20
CA ASN A 24 -21.72 -53.99 32.14
C ASN A 24 -20.34 -54.10 31.37
N GLU A 25 -19.12 -54.21 31.92
CA GLU A 25 -18.54 -55.11 32.96
C GLU A 25 -18.64 -56.61 32.56
N GLU A 26 -17.59 -57.45 32.60
CA GLU A 26 -16.14 -57.28 32.83
C GLU A 26 -15.42 -58.56 32.28
N ASP A 27 -14.08 -58.56 32.14
CA ASP A 27 -13.21 -59.74 31.81
C ASP A 27 -13.49 -60.50 30.47
N ASP A 28 -12.67 -61.44 29.96
CA ASP A 28 -11.59 -62.27 30.55
C ASP A 28 -10.39 -62.45 29.56
N SER A 29 -9.44 -63.34 29.89
CA SER A 29 -8.06 -63.35 29.40
C SER A 29 -7.45 -64.75 29.17
N THR A 30 -6.33 -64.77 28.43
CA THR A 30 -5.32 -65.87 28.29
C THR A 30 -5.53 -67.01 27.26
N LYS A 31 -4.37 -67.44 26.70
CA LYS A 31 -4.03 -68.72 26.00
C LYS A 31 -4.72 -68.99 24.65
N TYR A 32 -3.98 -69.31 23.59
CA TYR A 32 -3.19 -70.56 23.51
C TYR A 32 -1.86 -70.45 22.74
N GLN A 33 -1.03 -71.49 22.80
CA GLN A 33 0.20 -71.65 22.02
C GLN A 33 -0.07 -72.39 20.68
N PRO A 34 0.68 -72.10 19.59
CA PRO A 34 0.57 -72.82 18.33
C PRO A 34 1.37 -74.13 18.32
N THR A 35 0.88 -75.11 17.57
CA THR A 35 1.60 -76.34 17.17
C THR A 35 2.19 -76.18 15.77
N LEU A 36 3.25 -76.95 15.47
CA LEU A 36 3.69 -77.27 14.11
C LEU A 36 2.66 -78.26 13.51
N ASP A 37 2.33 -78.29 12.22
CA ASP A 37 3.21 -78.53 11.06
C ASP A 37 2.49 -78.25 9.71
N GLU A 38 3.27 -78.36 8.62
CA GLU A 38 2.91 -78.56 7.19
C GLU A 38 2.20 -77.45 6.38
N ASP A 39 2.58 -77.43 5.09
CA ASP A 39 2.38 -76.38 4.09
C ASP A 39 0.92 -76.01 3.75
N ASP A 40 0.66 -74.70 3.62
CA ASP A 40 -0.27 -74.20 2.58
C ASP A 40 0.18 -72.83 2.03
N HIS A 41 -0.13 -72.56 0.76
CA HIS A 41 0.36 -71.39 0.01
C HIS A 41 -0.40 -70.10 0.36
N VAL A 42 -0.20 -69.59 1.58
CA VAL A 42 -0.74 -68.28 2.00
C VAL A 42 0.00 -67.15 1.30
N ILE A 43 -0.52 -66.73 0.15
CA ILE A 43 -0.25 -65.41 -0.43
C ILE A 43 -0.65 -64.37 0.63
N PRO A 44 0.27 -63.54 1.14
CA PRO A 44 -0.08 -62.55 2.16
C PRO A 44 -1.01 -61.49 1.55
N THR A 45 -2.26 -61.48 1.98
CA THR A 45 -3.26 -60.50 1.56
C THR A 45 -2.83 -59.08 1.95
N ASP A 46 -3.09 -58.11 1.07
CA ASP A 46 -2.43 -56.78 1.04
C ASP A 46 -2.84 -55.83 2.21
N GLU A 47 -3.53 -56.35 3.23
CA GLU A 47 -4.11 -55.58 4.34
C GLU A 47 -3.09 -55.20 5.42
N THR A 48 -2.03 -56.00 5.62
CA THR A 48 -0.97 -55.71 6.60
C THR A 48 -0.09 -54.50 6.23
N ARG A 49 -0.21 -53.97 5.01
CA ARG A 49 0.52 -52.79 4.54
C ARG A 49 -0.04 -51.44 4.98
N ARG A 50 -1.21 -51.38 5.63
CA ARG A 50 -1.73 -50.14 6.23
C ARG A 50 -0.97 -49.77 7.51
N TYR A 51 0.26 -49.28 7.33
CA TYR A 51 1.00 -48.55 8.37
C TYR A 51 0.10 -47.42 8.94
N PRO A 52 -0.28 -47.45 10.22
CA PRO A 52 -1.06 -46.35 10.80
C PRO A 52 -0.21 -45.08 10.79
N GLN A 53 -0.75 -43.98 10.25
CA GLN A 53 -0.07 -42.68 10.21
C GLN A 53 -0.04 -41.99 11.58
N ARG A 54 0.41 -42.69 12.63
CA ARG A 54 0.68 -42.07 13.94
C ARG A 54 1.72 -40.96 13.76
N THR A 55 1.40 -39.79 14.31
CA THR A 55 2.19 -38.55 14.26
C THR A 55 3.42 -38.61 15.19
N ASN A 56 4.28 -39.62 15.02
CA ASN A 56 5.48 -39.78 15.83
C ASN A 56 6.63 -38.85 15.34
N PRO A 57 7.06 -37.84 16.12
CA PRO A 57 8.11 -36.90 15.73
C PRO A 57 9.52 -37.51 15.72
N THR A 58 9.74 -38.72 16.24
CA THR A 58 11.03 -39.41 16.13
C THR A 58 11.24 -40.08 14.77
N LYS A 59 10.19 -40.22 13.94
CA LYS A 59 10.32 -40.79 12.59
C LYS A 59 10.96 -39.77 11.65
N ARG A 60 12.29 -39.92 11.43
CA ARG A 60 13.15 -39.10 10.55
C ARG A 60 12.43 -38.52 9.33
N ASN A 61 11.91 -39.38 8.47
CA ASN A 61 11.18 -38.98 7.26
C ASN A 61 9.70 -39.35 7.37
N SER A 62 8.94 -38.53 8.12
CA SER A 62 7.47 -38.56 8.12
C SER A 62 6.90 -37.42 7.26
N PHE A 63 5.70 -37.61 6.71
CA PHE A 63 5.02 -36.59 5.89
C PHE A 63 4.90 -35.25 6.62
N TRP A 64 4.43 -35.26 7.88
CA TRP A 64 4.25 -34.05 8.67
C TRP A 64 5.56 -33.36 9.05
N ALA A 65 6.64 -34.11 9.32
CA ALA A 65 7.96 -33.53 9.57
C ALA A 65 8.51 -32.86 8.32
N ILE A 66 8.40 -33.52 7.16
CA ILE A 66 8.82 -32.95 5.89
C ILE A 66 7.99 -31.71 5.58
N VAL A 67 6.65 -31.77 5.61
CA VAL A 67 5.78 -30.63 5.27
C VAL A 67 6.01 -29.42 6.19
N PHE A 68 5.90 -29.57 7.51
CA PHE A 68 6.04 -28.43 8.41
C PHE A 68 7.49 -27.99 8.61
N GLY A 69 8.42 -28.94 8.74
CA GLY A 69 9.83 -28.66 8.98
C GLY A 69 10.54 -28.06 7.76
N THR A 70 10.27 -28.56 6.55
CA THR A 70 10.79 -27.92 5.34
C THR A 70 10.21 -26.52 5.17
N ALA A 71 8.92 -26.30 5.43
CA ALA A 71 8.29 -24.99 5.24
C ALA A 71 8.95 -23.90 6.12
N VAL A 72 9.22 -24.20 7.39
CA VAL A 72 9.90 -23.26 8.31
C VAL A 72 11.37 -23.07 7.93
N TYR A 73 12.05 -24.11 7.41
CA TYR A 73 13.42 -23.97 6.89
C TYR A 73 13.47 -23.08 5.63
N TRP A 74 12.67 -23.38 4.59
CA TRP A 74 12.67 -22.61 3.34
C TRP A 74 12.15 -21.18 3.51
N MET A 75 11.38 -20.89 4.56
CA MET A 75 11.02 -19.51 4.93
C MET A 75 12.28 -18.65 5.19
N VAL A 76 13.35 -19.22 5.74
CA VAL A 76 14.63 -18.51 5.99
C VAL A 76 15.23 -18.05 4.66
N ASP A 77 15.40 -19.00 3.72
CA ASP A 77 16.04 -18.76 2.42
C ASP A 77 15.27 -17.80 1.51
N ILE A 78 13.95 -17.72 1.68
CA ILE A 78 13.09 -16.85 0.89
C ILE A 78 12.93 -15.46 1.52
N THR A 79 12.82 -15.36 2.85
CA THR A 79 12.39 -14.11 3.52
C THR A 79 13.46 -13.40 4.37
N ILE A 80 14.48 -14.12 4.84
CA ILE A 80 15.53 -13.59 5.73
C ILE A 80 16.90 -13.56 5.06
N ASN A 81 17.19 -14.55 4.19
CA ASN A 81 18.48 -14.68 3.53
C ASN A 81 18.81 -13.44 2.67
N GLN A 82 19.91 -12.77 3.04
CA GLN A 82 20.33 -11.47 2.49
C GLN A 82 20.53 -11.50 0.97
N GLY A 83 21.02 -12.62 0.41
CA GLY A 83 21.22 -12.76 -1.04
C GLY A 83 19.90 -12.77 -1.81
N THR A 84 18.84 -13.34 -1.21
CA THR A 84 17.47 -13.30 -1.76
C THR A 84 16.87 -11.91 -1.56
N MET A 85 16.95 -11.34 -0.35
CA MET A 85 16.40 -10.02 -0.04
C MET A 85 16.97 -8.91 -0.93
N GLN A 86 18.29 -8.89 -1.16
CA GLN A 86 18.93 -7.90 -2.06
C GLN A 86 18.40 -7.99 -3.50
N ARG A 87 18.17 -9.21 -4.02
CA ARG A 87 17.60 -9.41 -5.37
C ARG A 87 16.14 -8.95 -5.45
N LEU A 88 15.38 -9.07 -4.36
CA LEU A 88 13.99 -8.62 -4.26
C LEU A 88 13.90 -7.09 -4.10
N MET A 89 14.79 -6.48 -3.31
CA MET A 89 14.90 -5.02 -3.14
C MET A 89 15.33 -4.29 -4.43
N ALA A 90 16.03 -4.96 -5.35
CA ALA A 90 16.38 -4.41 -6.66
C ALA A 90 15.18 -4.22 -7.61
N MET A 91 13.97 -4.69 -7.25
CA MET A 91 12.78 -4.58 -8.09
C MET A 91 12.09 -3.23 -7.87
N PRO A 92 11.86 -2.40 -8.92
CA PRO A 92 11.40 -1.01 -8.77
C PRO A 92 9.92 -0.88 -8.39
N LYS A 93 9.15 -1.98 -8.35
CA LYS A 93 7.70 -1.98 -8.07
C LYS A 93 7.28 -3.24 -7.31
N ILE A 94 6.48 -3.05 -6.26
CA ILE A 94 5.91 -4.15 -5.45
C ILE A 94 5.03 -5.12 -6.26
N ASN A 95 4.44 -4.67 -7.38
CA ASN A 95 3.66 -5.54 -8.26
C ASN A 95 4.54 -6.53 -9.04
N ASP A 96 5.76 -6.13 -9.41
CA ASP A 96 6.67 -6.99 -10.16
C ASP A 96 7.40 -7.96 -9.22
N PHE A 97 7.68 -7.53 -7.98
CA PHE A 97 7.99 -8.42 -6.85
C PHE A 97 6.93 -9.52 -6.65
N LYS A 98 5.63 -9.17 -6.60
CA LYS A 98 4.56 -10.17 -6.44
C LYS A 98 4.55 -11.21 -7.57
N LYS A 99 4.76 -10.79 -8.83
CA LYS A 99 4.88 -11.71 -9.98
C LYS A 99 6.10 -12.62 -9.86
N ALA A 100 7.26 -12.07 -9.48
CA ALA A 100 8.49 -12.83 -9.31
C ALA A 100 8.34 -13.90 -8.20
N MET A 101 7.73 -13.55 -7.07
CA MET A 101 7.45 -14.48 -5.98
C MET A 101 6.47 -15.59 -6.39
N PHE A 102 5.43 -15.27 -7.18
CA PHE A 102 4.49 -16.27 -7.72
C PHE A 102 5.17 -17.23 -8.69
N LEU A 103 6.02 -16.72 -9.59
CA LEU A 103 6.82 -17.52 -10.52
C LEU A 103 7.85 -18.40 -9.80
N LEU A 104 8.46 -17.90 -8.72
CA LEU A 104 9.37 -18.66 -7.86
C LEU A 104 8.64 -19.82 -7.15
N CYS A 105 7.42 -19.60 -6.67
CA CYS A 105 6.59 -20.64 -6.07
C CYS A 105 6.26 -21.76 -7.09
N ILE A 106 5.79 -21.39 -8.29
CA ILE A 106 5.48 -22.37 -9.35
C ILE A 106 6.73 -23.17 -9.77
N SER A 107 7.84 -22.47 -10.04
CA SER A 107 9.08 -23.13 -10.50
C SER A 107 9.69 -24.04 -9.43
N THR A 108 9.66 -23.66 -8.15
CA THR A 108 10.14 -24.54 -7.06
C THR A 108 9.26 -25.78 -6.89
N ILE A 109 7.93 -25.66 -6.98
CA ILE A 109 7.02 -26.82 -6.96
C ILE A 109 7.35 -27.79 -8.11
N ILE A 110 7.50 -27.28 -9.34
CA ILE A 110 7.83 -28.08 -10.53
C ILE A 110 9.18 -28.80 -10.35
N ILE A 111 10.23 -28.08 -9.92
CA ILE A 111 11.57 -28.66 -9.72
C ILE A 111 11.55 -29.76 -8.65
N LYS A 112 10.81 -29.56 -7.54
CA LYS A 112 10.67 -30.60 -6.49
C LYS A 112 9.88 -31.81 -7.00
N ALA A 113 8.82 -31.61 -7.78
CA ALA A 113 8.05 -32.71 -8.39
C ALA A 113 8.92 -33.57 -9.31
N PHE A 114 9.71 -32.95 -10.21
CA PHE A 114 10.68 -33.67 -11.05
C PHE A 114 11.74 -34.39 -10.20
N SER A 115 12.28 -33.74 -9.16
CA SER A 115 13.30 -34.35 -8.28
C SER A 115 12.77 -35.62 -7.58
N ILE A 116 11.52 -35.58 -7.10
CA ILE A 116 10.85 -36.74 -6.48
C ILE A 116 10.62 -37.84 -7.52
N PHE A 117 10.16 -37.49 -8.73
CA PHE A 117 9.95 -38.45 -9.81
C PHE A 117 11.26 -39.17 -10.21
N THR A 118 12.36 -38.43 -10.38
CA THR A 118 13.69 -39.02 -10.62
C THR A 118 14.13 -39.95 -9.50
N GLY A 119 13.89 -39.59 -8.23
CA GLY A 119 14.14 -40.48 -7.09
C GLY A 119 13.34 -41.79 -7.13
N ILE A 120 12.08 -41.72 -7.58
CA ILE A 120 11.22 -42.90 -7.76
C ILE A 120 11.71 -43.76 -8.95
N MET A 121 12.16 -43.15 -10.05
CA MET A 121 12.75 -43.88 -11.19
C MET A 121 14.02 -44.63 -10.79
N ILE A 122 14.92 -43.99 -10.04
CA ILE A 122 16.14 -44.59 -9.49
C ILE A 122 15.78 -45.78 -8.59
N TYR A 123 14.83 -45.60 -7.66
CA TYR A 123 14.35 -46.69 -6.81
C TYR A 123 13.75 -47.85 -7.62
N ALA A 124 12.93 -47.56 -8.63
CA ALA A 124 12.33 -48.60 -9.47
C ALA A 124 13.40 -49.42 -10.23
N LYS A 125 14.44 -48.77 -10.75
CA LYS A 125 15.59 -49.40 -11.45
C LYS A 125 16.44 -50.28 -10.51
N TYR A 126 16.70 -49.85 -9.28
CA TYR A 126 17.62 -50.54 -8.35
C TYR A 126 16.94 -51.33 -7.21
N SER A 127 15.60 -51.39 -7.17
CA SER A 127 14.84 -52.08 -6.10
C SER A 127 15.17 -53.56 -5.89
N LYS A 128 15.76 -54.23 -6.88
CA LYS A 128 16.18 -55.65 -6.85
C LYS A 128 17.70 -55.87 -6.75
N CYS A 129 18.49 -54.79 -6.84
CA CYS A 129 19.92 -54.82 -6.66
C CYS A 129 20.42 -53.40 -6.32
N ASP A 130 20.76 -53.19 -5.05
CA ASP A 130 21.25 -51.91 -4.54
C ASP A 130 22.70 -51.66 -5.01
N PRO A 131 23.00 -50.55 -5.72
CA PRO A 131 24.36 -50.20 -6.15
C PRO A 131 25.31 -49.90 -4.98
N ILE A 132 24.80 -49.59 -3.76
CA ILE A 132 25.64 -49.43 -2.56
C ILE A 132 26.08 -50.80 -2.05
N LEU A 133 25.12 -51.70 -1.78
CA LEU A 133 25.41 -53.04 -1.21
C LEU A 133 26.24 -53.92 -2.17
N SER A 134 26.06 -53.74 -3.48
CA SER A 134 26.89 -54.39 -4.51
C SER A 134 28.24 -53.70 -4.78
N GLN A 135 28.62 -52.71 -3.95
CA GLN A 135 29.89 -51.94 -4.02
C GLN A 135 30.13 -51.19 -5.35
N GLN A 136 29.10 -51.00 -6.18
CA GLN A 136 29.18 -50.21 -7.42
C GLN A 136 29.25 -48.71 -7.14
N VAL A 137 28.71 -48.26 -6.00
CA VAL A 137 28.63 -46.86 -5.59
C VAL A 137 29.05 -46.71 -4.12
N THR A 138 30.01 -45.83 -3.85
CA THR A 138 30.61 -45.69 -2.50
C THR A 138 29.78 -44.85 -1.51
N ARG A 139 28.90 -43.96 -2.00
CA ARG A 139 28.08 -43.06 -1.18
C ARG A 139 26.70 -42.85 -1.79
N SER A 140 25.67 -42.72 -0.96
CA SER A 140 24.28 -42.42 -1.36
C SER A 140 24.17 -41.27 -2.37
N ASP A 141 24.98 -40.24 -2.16
CA ASP A 141 24.88 -38.97 -2.89
C ASP A 141 25.40 -39.08 -4.34
N GLN A 142 26.10 -40.18 -4.67
CA GLN A 142 26.61 -40.48 -6.02
C GLN A 142 25.57 -41.19 -6.91
N ILE A 143 24.49 -41.77 -6.34
CA ILE A 143 23.56 -42.65 -7.06
C ILE A 143 22.89 -41.96 -8.26
N LEU A 144 22.55 -40.67 -8.13
CA LEU A 144 21.93 -39.92 -9.24
C LEU A 144 22.86 -39.80 -10.45
N SER A 145 24.16 -39.53 -10.23
CA SER A 145 25.15 -39.49 -11.31
C SER A 145 25.41 -40.89 -11.87
N TYR A 146 25.46 -41.92 -11.02
CA TYR A 146 25.58 -43.31 -11.45
C TYR A 146 24.43 -43.74 -12.36
N PHE A 147 23.18 -43.44 -11.97
CA PHE A 147 21.97 -43.72 -12.77
C PHE A 147 22.02 -43.10 -14.17
N VAL A 148 22.49 -41.86 -14.29
CA VAL A 148 22.62 -41.18 -15.60
C VAL A 148 23.77 -41.78 -16.43
N MET A 149 24.82 -42.32 -15.81
CA MET A 149 25.88 -43.04 -16.53
C MET A 149 25.44 -44.45 -16.98
N ASP A 150 24.72 -45.20 -16.13
CA ASP A 150 24.16 -46.53 -16.43
C ASP A 150 23.09 -46.46 -17.54
N VAL A 151 22.07 -45.63 -17.36
CA VAL A 151 20.95 -45.53 -18.32
C VAL A 151 21.29 -44.67 -19.54
N GLY A 152 22.05 -43.58 -19.34
CA GLY A 152 22.38 -42.61 -20.38
C GLY A 152 23.68 -42.88 -21.13
N GLY A 153 24.52 -43.83 -20.67
CA GLY A 153 25.86 -44.07 -21.22
C GLY A 153 25.91 -44.50 -22.68
N GLN A 154 24.82 -45.06 -23.21
CA GLN A 154 24.69 -45.43 -24.63
C GLN A 154 24.49 -44.21 -25.56
N ILE A 155 24.11 -43.04 -25.01
CA ILE A 155 23.86 -41.82 -25.77
C ILE A 155 25.08 -40.90 -25.66
N PRO A 156 25.91 -40.77 -26.73
CA PRO A 156 27.15 -40.01 -26.66
C PRO A 156 26.88 -38.54 -26.31
N GLY A 157 27.60 -38.04 -25.30
CA GLY A 157 27.48 -36.67 -24.80
C GLY A 157 26.40 -36.44 -23.74
N LEU A 158 25.40 -37.32 -23.57
CA LEU A 158 24.32 -37.11 -22.60
C LEU A 158 24.82 -37.08 -21.13
N PRO A 159 25.64 -38.03 -20.64
CA PRO A 159 26.21 -37.94 -19.29
C PRO A 159 27.12 -36.71 -19.11
N GLY A 160 27.84 -36.30 -20.16
CA GLY A 160 28.69 -35.11 -20.13
C GLY A 160 27.89 -33.82 -19.98
N MET A 161 26.78 -33.69 -20.72
CA MET A 161 25.84 -32.57 -20.60
C MET A 161 25.22 -32.50 -19.21
N PHE A 162 24.84 -33.65 -18.63
CA PHE A 162 24.31 -33.74 -17.27
C PHE A 162 25.33 -33.29 -16.21
N MET A 163 26.57 -33.79 -16.27
CA MET A 163 27.63 -33.38 -15.35
C MET A 163 27.98 -31.90 -15.49
N ALA A 164 28.02 -31.35 -16.71
CA ALA A 164 28.19 -29.91 -16.93
C ALA A 164 27.05 -29.09 -16.29
N GLY A 165 25.81 -29.59 -16.35
CA GLY A 165 24.67 -29.00 -15.65
C GLY A 165 24.84 -28.97 -14.12
N ILE A 166 25.30 -30.08 -13.52
CA ILE A 166 25.61 -30.16 -12.07
C ILE A 166 26.67 -29.13 -11.68
N PHE A 167 27.81 -29.11 -12.39
CA PHE A 167 28.89 -28.15 -12.08
C PHE A 167 28.45 -26.69 -12.25
N SER A 168 27.67 -26.39 -13.29
CA SER A 168 27.12 -25.04 -13.51
C SER A 168 26.20 -24.59 -12.36
N GLY A 169 25.29 -25.47 -11.91
CA GLY A 169 24.41 -25.21 -10.77
C GLY A 169 25.17 -25.02 -9.45
N ALA A 170 26.18 -25.87 -9.19
CA ALA A 170 27.03 -25.77 -8.01
C ALA A 170 27.85 -24.47 -7.98
N LEU A 171 28.51 -24.11 -9.10
CA LEU A 171 29.31 -22.89 -9.21
C LEU A 171 28.46 -21.61 -9.11
N SER A 172 27.25 -21.60 -9.69
CA SER A 172 26.29 -20.50 -9.56
C SER A 172 25.85 -20.28 -8.11
N THR A 173 25.64 -21.37 -7.38
CA THR A 173 25.28 -21.35 -5.95
C THR A 173 26.45 -20.86 -5.09
N LEU A 174 27.66 -21.41 -5.30
CA LEU A 174 28.88 -21.01 -4.59
C LEU A 174 29.25 -19.54 -4.83
N SER A 175 29.11 -19.06 -6.07
CA SER A 175 29.29 -17.64 -6.39
C SER A 175 28.26 -16.75 -5.68
N THR A 176 26.99 -17.18 -5.62
CA THR A 176 25.95 -16.43 -4.90
C THR A 176 26.24 -16.36 -3.40
N THR A 177 26.62 -17.47 -2.75
CA THR A 177 26.87 -17.51 -1.31
C THR A 177 28.12 -16.73 -0.92
N LEU A 178 29.25 -16.87 -1.63
CA LEU A 178 30.48 -16.12 -1.34
C LEU A 178 30.31 -14.60 -1.53
N ASN A 179 29.60 -14.16 -2.58
CA ASN A 179 29.30 -12.74 -2.76
C ASN A 179 28.37 -12.19 -1.68
N THR A 180 27.35 -12.97 -1.26
CA THR A 180 26.46 -12.59 -0.16
C THR A 180 27.25 -12.46 1.16
N LEU A 181 28.05 -13.48 1.50
CA LEU A 181 28.89 -13.50 2.70
C LEU A 181 29.86 -12.30 2.74
N SER A 182 30.52 -11.99 1.61
CA SER A 182 31.39 -10.82 1.51
C SER A 182 30.64 -9.50 1.70
N ALA A 183 29.46 -9.36 1.08
CA ALA A 183 28.61 -8.19 1.26
C ALA A 183 28.15 -8.04 2.72
N THR A 184 27.77 -9.12 3.41
CA THR A 184 27.38 -9.12 4.83
C THR A 184 28.55 -8.75 5.76
N ILE A 185 29.70 -9.41 5.61
CA ILE A 185 30.91 -9.08 6.40
C ILE A 185 31.31 -7.62 6.19
N TYR A 186 31.22 -7.13 4.94
CA TYR A 186 31.49 -5.74 4.64
C TYR A 186 30.46 -4.79 5.28
N SER A 187 29.15 -5.02 5.09
CA SER A 187 28.11 -4.09 5.55
C SER A 187 28.01 -4.04 7.07
N ASP A 188 28.14 -5.18 7.74
CA ASP A 188 27.76 -5.30 9.16
C ASP A 188 28.96 -5.16 10.09
N PHE A 189 30.17 -5.44 9.62
CA PHE A 189 31.40 -5.38 10.41
C PHE A 189 32.40 -4.37 9.86
N VAL A 190 32.91 -4.57 8.64
CA VAL A 190 34.04 -3.78 8.11
C VAL A 190 33.68 -2.30 7.90
N SER A 191 32.46 -2.00 7.44
CA SER A 191 31.96 -0.64 7.19
C SER A 191 32.10 0.32 8.38
N LYS A 192 32.05 -0.21 9.61
CA LYS A 192 32.13 0.56 10.87
C LYS A 192 33.55 1.03 11.19
N TRP A 193 34.56 0.40 10.59
CA TRP A 193 35.98 0.68 10.83
C TRP A 193 36.67 1.37 9.64
N VAL A 194 35.97 1.49 8.50
CA VAL A 194 36.49 2.10 7.27
C VAL A 194 35.90 3.51 7.11
N PRO A 195 36.71 4.55 6.79
CA PRO A 195 36.19 5.90 6.62
C PRO A 195 35.09 6.01 5.54
N PRO A 196 34.06 6.86 5.72
CA PRO A 196 32.99 7.05 4.73
C PRO A 196 33.45 7.74 3.44
N THR A 197 34.73 8.11 3.32
CA THR A 197 35.33 8.82 2.19
C THR A 197 35.98 7.89 1.15
N ILE A 198 35.88 6.56 1.29
CA ILE A 198 36.47 5.62 0.33
C ILE A 198 35.79 5.64 -1.04
N THR A 199 36.55 5.30 -2.08
CA THR A 199 36.05 5.14 -3.44
C THR A 199 35.33 3.80 -3.61
N GLU A 200 34.28 3.74 -4.45
CA GLU A 200 33.62 2.48 -4.82
C GLU A 200 34.59 1.42 -5.40
N LYS A 201 35.69 1.84 -6.03
CA LYS A 201 36.77 0.95 -6.49
C LYS A 201 37.51 0.27 -5.33
N GLU A 202 37.74 0.98 -4.23
CA GLU A 202 38.45 0.48 -3.04
C GLU A 202 37.54 -0.46 -2.25
N LYS A 203 36.28 -0.07 -2.05
CA LYS A 203 35.19 -0.92 -1.54
C LYS A 203 35.06 -2.24 -2.31
N ASN A 204 35.05 -2.19 -3.63
CA ASN A 204 35.00 -3.38 -4.49
C ASN A 204 36.26 -4.27 -4.34
N ASN A 205 37.44 -3.67 -4.14
CA ASN A 205 38.66 -4.44 -3.86
C ASN A 205 38.60 -5.13 -2.49
N ILE A 206 38.09 -4.46 -1.44
CA ILE A 206 37.88 -5.06 -0.11
C ILE A 206 36.90 -6.24 -0.20
N LEU A 207 35.77 -6.08 -0.90
CA LEU A 207 34.80 -7.14 -1.13
C LEU A 207 35.43 -8.37 -1.82
N LYS A 208 36.29 -8.16 -2.83
CA LYS A 208 37.02 -9.25 -3.51
C LYS A 208 38.02 -9.96 -2.59
N ILE A 209 38.74 -9.23 -1.74
CA ILE A 209 39.66 -9.82 -0.76
C ILE A 209 38.89 -10.72 0.22
N ILE A 210 37.73 -10.28 0.72
CA ILE A 210 36.87 -11.08 1.59
C ILE A 210 36.37 -12.36 0.86
N VAL A 211 35.97 -12.26 -0.41
CA VAL A 211 35.59 -13.44 -1.23
C VAL A 211 36.75 -14.44 -1.35
N ILE A 212 37.97 -13.97 -1.60
CA ILE A 212 39.15 -14.84 -1.74
C ILE A 212 39.47 -15.55 -0.41
N VAL A 213 39.51 -14.82 0.70
CA VAL A 213 39.80 -15.40 2.03
C VAL A 213 38.71 -16.39 2.45
N ALA A 214 37.43 -16.05 2.26
CA ALA A 214 36.32 -16.96 2.52
C ALA A 214 36.36 -18.21 1.61
N GLY A 215 36.73 -18.04 0.34
CA GLY A 215 36.90 -19.14 -0.61
C GLY A 215 37.98 -20.14 -0.18
N ILE A 216 39.15 -19.65 0.25
CA ILE A 216 40.26 -20.47 0.76
C ILE A 216 39.86 -21.21 2.05
N PHE A 217 39.11 -20.56 2.94
CA PHE A 217 38.59 -21.20 4.14
C PHE A 217 37.56 -22.30 3.80
N CYS A 218 36.66 -22.04 2.86
CA CYS A 218 35.68 -23.03 2.39
C CYS A 218 36.32 -24.24 1.71
N THR A 219 37.38 -24.07 0.91
CA THR A 219 38.08 -25.22 0.29
C THR A 219 38.86 -26.04 1.31
N ALA A 220 39.49 -25.40 2.31
CA ALA A 220 40.12 -26.11 3.42
C ALA A 220 39.13 -26.96 4.23
N LEU A 221 37.90 -26.48 4.41
CA LEU A 221 36.84 -27.19 5.14
C LEU A 221 36.35 -28.47 4.42
N VAL A 222 36.52 -28.59 3.10
CA VAL A 222 36.14 -29.80 2.34
C VAL A 222 36.86 -31.04 2.87
N LEU A 223 38.12 -30.92 3.28
CA LEU A 223 38.93 -32.01 3.86
C LEU A 223 38.32 -32.58 5.16
N VAL A 224 37.49 -31.79 5.86
CA VAL A 224 36.73 -32.23 7.03
C VAL A 224 35.39 -32.83 6.60
N MET A 225 34.70 -32.23 5.63
CA MET A 225 33.42 -32.74 5.10
C MET A 225 33.56 -34.10 4.43
N GLU A 226 34.70 -34.41 3.81
CA GLU A 226 35.00 -35.73 3.25
C GLU A 226 34.97 -36.86 4.31
N ARG A 227 35.16 -36.55 5.59
CA ARG A 227 35.16 -37.51 6.71
C ARG A 227 33.80 -37.71 7.37
N LEU A 228 32.72 -37.11 6.84
CA LEU A 228 31.39 -37.17 7.42
C LEU A 228 30.38 -37.76 6.42
N ASP A 229 29.54 -38.69 6.90
CA ASP A 229 28.52 -39.36 6.09
C ASP A 229 27.16 -38.64 6.13
N GLY A 230 26.44 -38.65 5.01
CA GLY A 230 25.12 -38.03 4.89
C GLY A 230 25.19 -36.50 4.75
N ILE A 231 25.88 -36.01 3.71
CA ILE A 231 26.19 -34.59 3.48
C ILE A 231 24.92 -33.72 3.55
N LEU A 232 23.80 -34.21 2.99
CA LEU A 232 22.51 -33.52 3.03
C LEU A 232 21.96 -33.36 4.46
N GLU A 233 22.01 -34.40 5.29
CA GLU A 233 21.52 -34.33 6.68
C GLU A 233 22.40 -33.41 7.54
N LEU A 234 23.72 -33.45 7.34
CA LEU A 234 24.67 -32.57 8.00
C LEU A 234 24.42 -31.10 7.64
N GLY A 235 24.27 -30.79 6.35
CA GLY A 235 23.94 -29.44 5.89
C GLY A 235 22.64 -28.91 6.50
N MET A 236 21.58 -29.73 6.53
CA MET A 236 20.28 -29.33 7.08
C MET A 236 20.29 -29.25 8.62
N THR A 237 21.03 -30.11 9.33
CA THR A 237 21.17 -30.04 10.79
C THR A 237 21.97 -28.82 11.23
N PHE A 238 23.17 -28.59 10.69
CA PHE A 238 23.96 -27.40 11.03
C PHE A 238 23.28 -26.10 10.60
N GLY A 239 22.64 -26.07 9.43
CA GLY A 239 21.81 -24.94 8.98
C GLY A 239 20.65 -24.62 9.92
N GLY A 240 20.09 -25.63 10.59
CA GLY A 240 19.01 -25.48 11.58
C GLY A 240 19.39 -24.68 12.84
N ILE A 241 20.68 -24.62 13.21
CA ILE A 241 21.16 -23.86 14.39
C ILE A 241 20.86 -22.37 14.23
N THR A 242 21.35 -21.78 13.14
CA THR A 242 21.18 -20.35 12.84
C THR A 242 19.79 -20.05 12.29
N SER A 243 19.26 -20.90 11.41
CA SER A 243 17.97 -20.69 10.76
C SER A 243 16.80 -20.60 11.74
N GLY A 244 16.71 -21.49 12.73
CA GLY A 244 15.65 -21.45 13.75
C GLY A 244 15.73 -20.18 14.59
N SER A 245 16.94 -19.79 14.96
CA SER A 245 17.20 -18.58 15.75
C SER A 245 16.81 -17.31 14.99
N LEU A 246 17.18 -17.22 13.70
CA LEU A 246 16.82 -16.10 12.83
C LEU A 246 15.32 -15.99 12.58
N VAL A 247 14.64 -17.10 12.24
CA VAL A 247 13.17 -17.11 12.08
C VAL A 247 12.48 -16.67 13.35
N GLY A 248 12.95 -17.12 14.52
CA GLY A 248 12.45 -16.67 15.81
C GLY A 248 12.53 -15.15 15.99
N ILE A 249 13.69 -14.54 15.73
CA ILE A 249 13.91 -13.09 15.90
C ILE A 249 13.02 -12.27 14.95
N PHE A 250 12.98 -12.62 13.66
CA PHE A 250 12.17 -11.88 12.69
C PHE A 250 10.66 -12.08 12.93
N THR A 251 10.22 -13.29 13.29
CA THR A 251 8.82 -13.56 13.66
C THR A 251 8.41 -12.80 14.91
N LEU A 252 9.30 -12.70 15.92
CA LEU A 252 9.08 -11.93 17.13
C LEU A 252 8.81 -10.45 16.80
N GLY A 253 9.67 -9.83 15.98
CA GLY A 253 9.53 -8.42 15.60
C GLY A 253 8.34 -8.11 14.69
N VAL A 254 7.99 -9.01 13.77
CA VAL A 254 6.91 -8.80 12.77
C VAL A 254 5.52 -9.12 13.33
N LEU A 255 5.41 -10.03 14.31
CA LEU A 255 4.12 -10.45 14.87
C LEU A 255 3.80 -9.87 16.26
N PHE A 256 4.80 -9.54 17.09
CA PHE A 256 4.56 -9.16 18.48
C PHE A 256 4.98 -7.73 18.78
N PRO A 257 4.07 -6.74 18.73
CA PRO A 257 4.37 -5.34 19.06
C PRO A 257 4.70 -5.10 20.55
N SER A 258 4.64 -6.14 21.39
CA SER A 258 5.18 -6.11 22.75
C SER A 258 6.66 -6.50 22.83
N ALA A 259 7.28 -6.92 21.72
CA ALA A 259 8.69 -7.29 21.66
C ALA A 259 9.61 -6.06 21.70
N ASN A 260 10.81 -6.22 22.28
CA ASN A 260 11.84 -5.19 22.28
C ASN A 260 13.24 -5.76 21.94
N ALA A 261 14.21 -4.87 21.72
CA ALA A 261 15.57 -5.27 21.32
C ALA A 261 16.30 -6.17 22.33
N LYS A 262 16.02 -6.03 23.63
CA LYS A 262 16.61 -6.88 24.69
C LYS A 262 16.03 -8.30 24.62
N GLY A 263 14.72 -8.42 24.46
CA GLY A 263 14.05 -9.70 24.27
C GLY A 263 14.45 -10.39 22.96
N ALA A 264 14.58 -9.64 21.86
CA ALA A 264 15.09 -10.17 20.60
C ALA A 264 16.53 -10.73 20.73
N LEU A 265 17.42 -10.00 21.41
CA LEU A 265 18.80 -10.42 21.65
C LEU A 265 18.88 -11.69 22.52
N TRP A 266 18.27 -11.68 23.71
CA TRP A 266 18.33 -12.81 24.63
C TRP A 266 17.53 -14.03 24.12
N GLY A 267 16.40 -13.80 23.46
CA GLY A 267 15.67 -14.83 22.73
C GLY A 267 16.57 -15.50 21.70
N GLY A 268 17.21 -14.72 20.82
CA GLY A 268 18.17 -15.20 19.82
C GLY A 268 19.30 -16.04 20.41
N ILE A 269 19.94 -15.56 21.48
CA ILE A 269 21.00 -16.29 22.20
C ILE A 269 20.47 -17.63 22.75
N SER A 270 19.27 -17.64 23.37
CA SER A 270 18.68 -18.87 23.91
C SER A 270 18.33 -19.90 22.83
N GLY A 271 17.84 -19.45 21.67
CA GLY A 271 17.57 -20.32 20.51
C GLY A 271 18.83 -20.96 19.94
N LEU A 272 19.92 -20.18 19.81
CA LEU A 272 21.22 -20.68 19.35
C LEU A 272 21.80 -21.75 20.28
N LEU A 273 21.76 -21.50 21.59
CA LEU A 273 22.25 -22.45 22.60
C LEU A 273 21.40 -23.73 22.64
N PHE A 274 20.08 -23.59 22.59
CA PHE A 274 19.15 -24.73 22.60
C PHE A 274 19.28 -25.61 21.35
N ASN A 275 19.34 -25.02 20.16
CA ASN A 275 19.54 -25.77 18.92
C ASN A 275 20.92 -26.41 18.87
N SER A 276 21.98 -25.70 19.29
CA SER A 276 23.33 -26.29 19.43
C SER A 276 23.33 -27.52 20.35
N TRP A 277 22.67 -27.44 21.52
CA TRP A 277 22.56 -28.56 22.46
C TRP A 277 21.88 -29.79 21.85
N ILE A 278 20.73 -29.62 21.20
CA ILE A 278 20.00 -30.74 20.59
C ILE A 278 20.78 -31.32 19.40
N ILE A 279 21.34 -30.48 18.53
CA ILE A 279 22.03 -30.92 17.33
C ILE A 279 23.36 -31.62 17.66
N MET A 280 24.18 -31.04 18.55
CA MET A 280 25.43 -31.68 18.97
C MET A 280 25.17 -32.98 19.73
N GLY A 281 24.14 -33.06 20.58
CA GLY A 281 23.73 -34.29 21.22
C GLY A 281 23.24 -35.36 20.23
N SER A 282 22.39 -34.99 19.27
CA SER A 282 21.92 -35.91 18.22
C SER A 282 23.08 -36.45 17.35
N GLN A 283 24.03 -35.59 16.96
CA GLN A 283 25.23 -36.02 16.23
C GLN A 283 26.17 -36.87 17.08
N TRP A 284 26.30 -36.61 18.39
CA TRP A 284 27.09 -37.43 19.32
C TRP A 284 26.52 -38.85 19.48
N TYR A 285 25.21 -38.99 19.67
CA TYR A 285 24.54 -40.30 19.72
C TYR A 285 24.53 -41.02 18.36
N LYS A 286 24.54 -40.28 17.24
CA LYS A 286 24.72 -40.85 15.89
C LYS A 286 26.16 -41.37 15.67
N HIS A 287 27.18 -40.61 16.06
CA HIS A 287 28.58 -41.05 16.03
C HIS A 287 28.83 -42.28 16.93
N LYS A 288 28.15 -42.39 18.07
CA LYS A 288 28.16 -43.59 18.92
C LYS A 288 27.39 -44.79 18.35
N GLY A 289 26.75 -44.67 17.18
CA GLY A 289 25.96 -45.75 16.56
C GLY A 289 24.64 -46.07 17.27
N LEU A 290 24.23 -45.27 18.26
CA LEU A 290 22.99 -45.42 19.04
C LEU A 290 21.77 -44.79 18.35
N LEU A 291 22.00 -43.88 17.40
CA LEU A 291 20.98 -43.35 16.47
C LEU A 291 21.27 -43.84 15.06
N ARG A 292 20.89 -45.09 14.75
CA ARG A 292 20.92 -45.63 13.38
C ARG A 292 19.67 -45.18 12.62
N ASP A 293 19.84 -44.61 11.43
CA ASP A 293 18.71 -44.22 10.59
C ASP A 293 18.11 -45.47 9.93
N THR A 294 16.87 -45.82 10.29
CA THR A 294 16.16 -46.98 9.75
C THR A 294 15.90 -46.81 8.26
N GLN A 295 16.76 -47.39 7.43
CA GLN A 295 16.52 -47.53 6.00
C GLN A 295 15.31 -48.46 5.75
N LYS A 296 14.73 -48.38 4.55
CA LYS A 296 13.75 -49.38 4.11
C LYS A 296 14.50 -50.66 3.71
N PRO A 297 13.90 -51.86 3.83
CA PRO A 297 14.52 -53.07 3.31
C PRO A 297 14.73 -52.95 1.80
N PHE A 298 15.91 -53.37 1.35
CA PHE A 298 16.30 -53.48 -0.06
C PHE A 298 16.63 -54.95 -0.37
N SER A 299 16.44 -55.36 -1.63
CA SER A 299 16.83 -56.71 -2.08
C SER A 299 18.16 -56.68 -2.84
N VAL A 300 18.96 -57.73 -2.64
CA VAL A 300 20.18 -58.04 -3.39
C VAL A 300 20.05 -59.36 -4.19
N GLU A 301 18.87 -59.98 -4.19
CA GLU A 301 18.59 -61.31 -4.75
C GLU A 301 18.95 -61.45 -6.24
N ASN A 302 19.02 -60.32 -6.96
CA ASN A 302 19.25 -60.28 -8.41
C ASN A 302 20.51 -59.46 -8.78
N CYS A 303 21.46 -59.30 -7.85
CA CYS A 303 22.79 -58.75 -8.11
C CYS A 303 23.76 -59.79 -8.71
N THR A 304 24.64 -59.35 -9.62
CA THR A 304 25.57 -60.24 -10.35
C THR A 304 26.95 -60.40 -9.69
N MET A 305 27.12 -60.03 -8.41
CA MET A 305 28.36 -60.20 -7.65
C MET A 305 28.12 -60.83 -6.28
N PHE A 306 29.07 -61.66 -5.83
CA PHE A 306 29.01 -62.38 -4.57
C PHE A 306 29.12 -61.44 -3.36
N VAL A 307 28.17 -61.56 -2.42
CA VAL A 307 28.26 -60.96 -1.08
C VAL A 307 28.09 -62.07 -0.04
N ASN A 308 29.18 -62.70 0.36
CA ASN A 308 29.20 -63.68 1.46
C ASN A 308 29.15 -62.96 2.80
N THR A 309 27.96 -62.51 3.23
CA THR A 309 27.75 -62.01 4.59
C THR A 309 26.32 -62.25 5.06
N THR A 310 26.13 -63.28 5.90
CA THR A 310 24.99 -63.35 6.82
C THR A 310 25.18 -62.28 7.90
N LEU A 311 24.31 -61.27 7.92
CA LEU A 311 24.38 -60.17 8.87
C LEU A 311 23.37 -60.41 10.00
N ASP A 312 23.83 -61.04 11.08
CA ASP A 312 23.02 -61.21 12.28
C ASP A 312 22.68 -59.85 12.91
N PHE A 313 21.44 -59.68 13.35
CA PHE A 313 20.91 -58.43 13.90
C PHE A 313 20.27 -58.64 15.28
N VAL A 314 21.10 -58.92 16.29
CA VAL A 314 20.74 -58.74 17.71
C VAL A 314 21.92 -58.12 18.48
N ASP A 315 21.96 -56.78 18.50
CA ASP A 315 22.63 -56.01 19.55
C ASP A 315 21.55 -55.54 20.53
N GLU A 316 21.64 -55.90 21.81
CA GLU A 316 20.67 -55.50 22.84
C GLU A 316 20.96 -54.06 23.30
N VAL A 317 20.13 -53.10 22.85
CA VAL A 317 20.35 -51.66 23.08
C VAL A 317 20.05 -51.29 24.53
N THR A 318 21.11 -51.15 25.34
CA THR A 318 21.06 -50.96 26.80
C THR A 318 20.85 -49.51 27.27
N GLU A 319 20.95 -48.51 26.39
CA GLU A 319 20.59 -47.11 26.70
C GLU A 319 19.73 -46.50 25.57
N GLU A 320 18.48 -46.15 25.85
CA GLU A 320 17.69 -45.33 24.92
C GLU A 320 18.13 -43.84 24.98
N PRO A 321 18.51 -43.20 23.87
CA PRO A 321 18.86 -41.79 23.87
C PRO A 321 17.67 -40.89 24.28
N PHE A 322 17.94 -39.83 25.05
CA PHE A 322 16.92 -38.88 25.49
C PHE A 322 16.09 -38.33 24.32
N VAL A 323 14.77 -38.22 24.52
CA VAL A 323 13.76 -38.06 23.45
C VAL A 323 14.07 -36.91 22.50
N MET A 324 14.58 -35.77 22.98
CA MET A 324 14.94 -34.62 22.12
C MET A 324 16.01 -34.97 21.06
N TYR A 325 16.94 -35.88 21.35
CA TYR A 325 17.99 -36.29 20.39
C TYR A 325 17.49 -37.28 19.33
N ARG A 326 16.35 -37.95 19.59
CA ARG A 326 15.65 -38.87 18.67
C ARG A 326 14.70 -38.14 17.71
N ILE A 327 14.47 -36.84 17.90
CA ILE A 327 13.61 -36.03 17.03
C ILE A 327 14.23 -35.92 15.62
N THR A 328 13.38 -35.80 14.61
CA THR A 328 13.84 -35.53 13.24
C THR A 328 14.36 -34.11 13.05
N PHE A 329 15.48 -33.98 12.33
CA PHE A 329 16.17 -32.72 12.09
C PHE A 329 15.30 -31.64 11.45
N TRP A 330 14.27 -32.04 10.69
CA TRP A 330 13.28 -31.15 10.10
C TRP A 330 12.60 -30.22 11.11
N TYR A 331 12.45 -30.65 12.38
CA TYR A 331 11.85 -29.80 13.42
C TYR A 331 12.84 -28.90 14.18
N TYR A 332 14.15 -29.04 14.00
CA TYR A 332 15.12 -28.24 14.78
C TYR A 332 14.99 -26.73 14.51
N THR A 333 14.72 -26.33 13.26
CA THR A 333 14.40 -24.93 12.92
C THR A 333 13.16 -24.42 13.65
N LEU A 334 12.10 -25.24 13.72
CA LEU A 334 10.84 -24.89 14.38
C LEU A 334 11.02 -24.76 15.90
N PHE A 335 11.67 -25.72 16.55
CA PHE A 335 11.88 -25.66 18.00
C PHE A 335 12.78 -24.49 18.41
N GLY A 336 13.84 -24.20 17.64
CA GLY A 336 14.66 -22.99 17.86
C GLY A 336 13.84 -21.71 17.77
N ALA A 337 12.99 -21.58 16.74
CA ALA A 337 12.10 -20.42 16.58
C ALA A 337 11.10 -20.28 17.74
N ILE A 338 10.54 -21.40 18.24
CA ILE A 338 9.64 -21.41 19.41
C ILE A 338 10.37 -20.94 20.67
N VAL A 339 11.60 -21.42 20.91
CA VAL A 339 12.40 -20.99 22.09
C VAL A 339 12.70 -19.49 22.04
N VAL A 340 13.10 -18.96 20.89
CA VAL A 340 13.31 -17.50 20.71
C VAL A 340 12.02 -16.72 20.98
N LEU A 341 10.87 -17.19 20.49
CA LEU A 341 9.59 -16.52 20.70
C LEU A 341 9.19 -16.52 22.18
N VAL A 342 9.29 -17.65 22.87
CA VAL A 342 8.92 -17.76 24.30
C VAL A 342 9.87 -16.91 25.16
N VAL A 343 11.18 -17.12 25.07
CA VAL A 343 12.17 -16.38 25.87
C VAL A 343 12.16 -14.89 25.51
N GLY A 344 12.04 -14.56 24.23
CA GLY A 344 12.00 -13.19 23.74
C GLY A 344 10.75 -12.43 24.17
N LEU A 345 9.57 -13.08 24.23
CA LEU A 345 8.35 -12.49 24.79
C LEU A 345 8.47 -12.27 26.29
N ILE A 346 8.90 -13.28 27.05
CA ILE A 346 9.09 -13.18 28.51
C ILE A 346 10.01 -12.01 28.86
N ILE A 347 11.19 -11.95 28.24
CA ILE A 347 12.18 -10.90 28.51
C ILE A 347 11.68 -9.53 28.01
N SER A 348 10.96 -9.47 26.88
CA SER A 348 10.37 -8.21 26.42
C SER A 348 9.30 -7.68 27.38
N SER A 349 8.49 -8.56 27.97
CA SER A 349 7.49 -8.20 28.99
C SER A 349 8.14 -7.63 30.25
N PHE A 350 9.18 -8.28 30.79
CA PHE A 350 9.91 -7.77 31.97
C PHE A 350 10.74 -6.50 31.71
N THR A 351 11.14 -6.24 30.47
CA THR A 351 12.00 -5.09 30.12
C THR A 351 11.28 -3.98 29.35
N ARG A 352 9.95 -3.96 29.40
CA ARG A 352 9.09 -3.00 28.67
C ARG A 352 9.20 -1.58 29.23
N ALA A 353 9.94 -0.71 28.55
CA ALA A 353 9.87 0.74 28.76
C ALA A 353 8.54 1.32 28.20
N SER A 354 8.07 2.42 28.77
CA SER A 354 6.79 3.05 28.37
C SER A 354 6.84 3.65 26.96
N ASP A 355 7.96 4.26 26.57
CA ASP A 355 8.10 5.05 25.34
C ASP A 355 8.88 4.29 24.25
N HIS A 356 8.28 3.23 23.71
CA HIS A 356 8.75 2.59 22.48
C HIS A 356 7.69 2.71 21.39
N HIS A 357 7.90 3.70 20.51
CA HIS A 357 7.16 3.84 19.25
C HIS A 357 7.48 2.67 18.32
N VAL A 358 6.66 1.62 18.39
CA VAL A 358 6.67 0.54 17.39
C VAL A 358 6.23 1.14 16.05
N ASN A 359 7.13 1.12 15.06
CA ASN A 359 6.75 1.52 13.70
C ASN A 359 5.77 0.48 13.14
N LEU A 360 4.47 0.84 13.09
CA LEU A 360 3.42 -0.07 12.68
C LEU A 360 3.67 -0.62 11.27
N ASP A 361 4.36 0.08 10.38
CA ASP A 361 4.58 -0.40 9.01
C ASP A 361 5.45 -1.65 8.89
N LEU A 362 6.17 -2.01 9.95
CA LEU A 362 6.94 -3.27 10.05
C LEU A 362 6.10 -4.45 10.56
N LEU A 363 4.90 -4.22 11.11
CA LEU A 363 4.01 -5.27 11.61
C LEU A 363 3.21 -5.94 10.49
N SER A 364 2.93 -7.24 10.64
CA SER A 364 2.13 -7.97 9.65
C SER A 364 0.70 -7.40 9.52
N PRO A 365 0.09 -7.42 8.31
CA PRO A 365 -1.29 -6.94 8.11
C PRO A 365 -2.33 -7.66 8.98
N VAL A 366 -2.08 -8.93 9.34
CA VAL A 366 -2.95 -9.71 10.23
C VAL A 366 -2.91 -9.14 11.65
N ILE A 367 -1.72 -8.81 12.16
CA ILE A 367 -1.56 -8.20 13.48
C ILE A 367 -2.04 -6.74 13.50
N LYS A 368 -1.89 -5.99 12.40
CA LYS A 368 -2.53 -4.67 12.24
C LYS A 368 -4.08 -4.73 12.35
N CYS A 369 -4.69 -5.86 12.00
CA CYS A 369 -6.13 -6.09 12.09
C CYS A 369 -6.56 -6.57 13.50
N LEU A 370 -5.72 -7.35 14.18
CA LEU A 370 -5.97 -7.90 15.51
C LEU A 370 -5.59 -6.95 16.66
N LEU A 371 -4.72 -5.98 16.42
CA LEU A 371 -4.49 -4.88 17.36
C LEU A 371 -5.81 -4.13 17.60
N PRO A 372 -6.15 -3.77 18.85
CA PRO A 372 -7.29 -2.91 19.11
C PRO A 372 -7.09 -1.62 18.32
N LYS A 373 -8.17 -1.15 17.66
CA LYS A 373 -8.21 0.00 16.73
C LYS A 373 -7.97 1.32 17.51
N GLN A 374 -6.76 1.48 18.02
CA GLN A 374 -6.43 2.47 19.04
C GLN A 374 -6.29 3.86 18.44
N ARG A 375 -7.31 4.66 18.77
CA ARG A 375 -7.36 6.12 18.64
C ARG A 375 -7.45 6.61 17.20
N GLU A 376 -8.07 7.78 17.06
CA GLU A 376 -7.85 8.61 15.88
C GLU A 376 -6.36 8.89 15.76
N VAL A 377 -5.71 8.41 14.70
CA VAL A 377 -4.44 8.99 14.28
C VAL A 377 -4.77 10.36 13.70
N ARG A 378 -4.84 11.37 14.57
CA ARG A 378 -4.86 12.79 14.21
C ARG A 378 -3.50 13.16 13.62
N LEU A 379 -3.22 12.61 12.44
CA LEU A 379 -2.05 12.91 11.64
C LEU A 379 -2.15 14.41 11.31
N SER A 380 -1.33 15.22 11.99
CA SER A 380 -1.45 16.68 11.94
C SER A 380 -1.48 17.18 10.51
N VAL A 381 -2.31 18.19 10.23
CA VAL A 381 -2.43 18.80 8.89
C VAL A 381 -1.04 19.22 8.36
N HIS A 382 -0.19 19.70 9.26
CA HIS A 382 1.24 19.99 9.08
C HIS A 382 2.10 18.84 8.48
N ILE A 383 1.66 17.58 8.54
CA ILE A 383 2.32 16.40 7.95
C ILE A 383 1.59 15.99 6.67
N VAL A 384 0.25 15.92 6.71
CA VAL A 384 -0.57 15.49 5.57
C VAL A 384 -0.41 16.42 4.38
N ALA A 385 -0.54 17.72 4.59
CA ALA A 385 -0.54 18.70 3.51
C ALA A 385 0.82 18.76 2.77
N PRO A 386 1.99 18.84 3.43
CA PRO A 386 3.27 18.79 2.73
C PRO A 386 3.50 17.50 1.93
N ILE A 387 3.04 16.34 2.42
CA ILE A 387 3.13 15.07 1.68
C ILE A 387 2.28 15.14 0.40
N VAL A 388 1.02 15.56 0.51
CA VAL A 388 0.08 15.68 -0.63
C VAL A 388 0.58 16.73 -1.64
N CYS A 389 1.03 17.89 -1.19
CA CYS A 389 1.61 18.92 -2.05
C CYS A 389 2.90 18.43 -2.75
N THR A 390 3.78 17.72 -2.05
CA THR A 390 5.01 17.15 -2.64
C THR A 390 4.69 16.13 -3.75
N ILE A 391 3.72 15.24 -3.52
CA ILE A 391 3.23 14.30 -4.55
C ILE A 391 2.66 15.07 -5.76
N CYS A 392 1.88 16.12 -5.52
CA CYS A 392 1.32 16.96 -6.58
C CYS A 392 2.40 17.62 -7.44
N ILE A 393 3.41 18.24 -6.82
CA ILE A 393 4.54 18.89 -7.50
C ILE A 393 5.31 17.86 -8.33
N PHE A 394 5.54 16.67 -7.79
CA PHE A 394 6.28 15.60 -8.48
C PHE A 394 5.58 15.13 -9.76
N TYR A 395 4.28 14.79 -9.73
CA TYR A 395 3.62 14.36 -10.97
C TYR A 395 3.39 15.51 -11.96
N THR A 396 3.12 16.73 -11.47
CA THR A 396 2.92 17.92 -12.32
C THR A 396 4.20 18.28 -13.08
N THR A 397 5.36 18.26 -12.43
CA THR A 397 6.67 18.55 -13.05
C THR A 397 7.13 17.47 -14.04
N ILE A 398 6.80 16.21 -13.81
CA ILE A 398 7.13 15.13 -14.74
C ILE A 398 6.21 15.16 -15.96
N GLY A 399 4.90 15.27 -15.74
CA GLY A 399 3.89 14.97 -16.75
C GLY A 399 3.48 16.13 -17.67
N GLY A 400 3.45 17.37 -17.17
CA GLY A 400 2.90 18.53 -17.89
C GLY A 400 1.41 18.38 -18.29
N LEU A 401 0.89 19.36 -19.02
CA LEU A 401 -0.56 19.51 -19.31
C LEU A 401 -1.24 18.21 -19.81
N LYS A 402 -0.62 17.47 -20.73
CA LYS A 402 -1.23 16.23 -21.27
C LYS A 402 -1.40 15.14 -20.22
N ALA A 403 -0.43 14.96 -19.32
CA ALA A 403 -0.55 13.98 -18.24
C ALA A 403 -1.49 14.47 -17.14
N VAL A 404 -1.47 15.78 -16.81
CA VAL A 404 -2.39 16.39 -15.84
C VAL A 404 -3.84 16.18 -16.26
N VAL A 405 -4.18 16.38 -17.54
CA VAL A 405 -5.55 16.10 -18.04
C VAL A 405 -5.93 14.62 -17.91
N TRP A 406 -5.01 13.69 -18.09
CA TRP A 406 -5.27 12.25 -17.87
C TRP A 406 -5.41 11.90 -16.39
N THR A 407 -4.61 12.49 -15.49
CA THR A 407 -4.81 12.30 -14.04
C THR A 407 -6.12 12.90 -13.58
N ASP A 408 -6.45 14.13 -14.00
CA ASP A 408 -7.71 14.82 -13.70
C ASP A 408 -8.93 13.99 -14.14
N THR A 409 -8.84 13.32 -15.29
CA THR A 409 -9.94 12.47 -15.81
C THR A 409 -10.19 11.25 -14.92
N LEU A 410 -9.13 10.55 -14.51
CA LEU A 410 -9.22 9.42 -13.57
C LEU A 410 -9.62 9.87 -12.16
N GLN A 411 -9.13 11.03 -11.74
CA GLN A 411 -9.46 11.66 -10.46
C GLN A 411 -10.95 12.05 -10.40
N THR A 412 -11.49 12.66 -11.45
CA THR A 412 -12.91 13.01 -11.57
C THR A 412 -13.80 11.77 -11.51
N ALA A 413 -13.42 10.68 -12.19
CA ALA A 413 -14.15 9.42 -12.12
C ALA A 413 -14.16 8.82 -10.69
N SER A 414 -13.03 8.87 -9.97
CA SER A 414 -12.97 8.36 -8.60
C SER A 414 -13.80 9.20 -7.61
N ILE A 415 -13.82 10.53 -7.76
CA ILE A 415 -14.67 11.44 -6.98
C ILE A 415 -16.13 11.07 -7.17
N PHE A 416 -16.58 10.86 -8.40
CA PHE A 416 -17.97 10.51 -8.72
C PHE A 416 -18.38 9.18 -8.07
N VAL A 417 -17.53 8.15 -8.14
CA VAL A 417 -17.77 6.86 -7.48
C VAL A 417 -17.85 7.00 -5.95
N CYS A 418 -16.93 7.75 -5.34
CA CYS A 418 -16.94 7.98 -3.88
C CYS A 418 -18.21 8.71 -3.43
N LEU A 419 -18.61 9.73 -4.17
CA LEU A 419 -19.79 10.57 -3.91
C LEU A 419 -21.09 9.76 -4.05
N LEU A 420 -21.23 8.90 -5.06
CA LEU A 420 -22.39 8.01 -5.19
C LEU A 420 -22.50 7.02 -4.03
N ILE A 421 -21.38 6.45 -3.56
CA ILE A 421 -21.36 5.47 -2.49
C ILE A 421 -21.68 6.11 -1.12
N VAL A 422 -21.11 7.28 -0.82
CA VAL A 422 -21.45 8.04 0.40
C VAL A 422 -22.91 8.49 0.40
N PHE A 423 -23.43 8.94 -0.74
CA PHE A 423 -24.83 9.30 -0.89
C PHE A 423 -25.76 8.11 -0.64
N GLY A 424 -25.51 6.96 -1.28
CA GLY A 424 -26.33 5.75 -1.09
C GLY A 424 -26.33 5.23 0.35
N LEU A 425 -25.16 5.15 0.99
CA LEU A 425 -25.03 4.68 2.37
C LEU A 425 -25.60 5.68 3.39
N GLY A 426 -25.42 6.97 3.16
CA GLY A 426 -26.01 8.00 4.00
C GLY A 426 -27.54 8.01 3.91
N VAL A 427 -28.13 7.85 2.71
CA VAL A 427 -29.58 7.71 2.54
C VAL A 427 -30.10 6.47 3.27
N ALA A 428 -29.41 5.33 3.18
CA ALA A 428 -29.78 4.11 3.89
C ALA A 428 -29.72 4.27 5.43
N THR A 429 -28.73 5.00 5.96
CA THR A 429 -28.52 5.17 7.42
C THR A 429 -29.27 6.34 8.04
N THR A 430 -29.86 7.24 7.24
CA THR A 430 -30.71 8.36 7.71
C THR A 430 -32.21 8.08 7.62
N GLY A 431 -32.62 6.82 7.36
CA GLY A 431 -34.03 6.43 7.27
C GLY A 431 -34.68 6.70 5.90
N GLY A 432 -33.89 6.92 4.85
CA GLY A 432 -34.37 7.13 3.48
C GLY A 432 -34.79 8.57 3.16
N PHE A 433 -35.06 8.82 1.87
CA PHE A 433 -35.34 10.16 1.32
C PHE A 433 -36.48 10.92 2.03
N ALA A 434 -37.55 10.23 2.40
CA ALA A 434 -38.69 10.88 3.08
C ALA A 434 -38.30 11.44 4.45
N ASN A 435 -37.49 10.70 5.23
CA ASN A 435 -37.03 11.16 6.54
C ASN A 435 -36.07 12.35 6.44
N ILE A 436 -35.15 12.31 5.45
CA ILE A 436 -34.24 13.43 5.14
C ILE A 436 -35.01 14.71 4.82
N ILE A 437 -36.05 14.62 3.98
CA ILE A 437 -36.84 15.78 3.58
C ILE A 437 -37.65 16.33 4.77
N ASN A 438 -38.32 15.46 5.53
CA ASN A 438 -39.16 15.89 6.65
C ASN A 438 -38.34 16.56 7.77
N GLU A 439 -37.31 15.90 8.32
CA GLU A 439 -36.48 16.49 9.38
C GLU A 439 -35.77 17.79 8.93
N SER A 440 -35.49 17.93 7.62
CA SER A 440 -34.88 19.14 7.06
C SER A 440 -35.90 20.26 6.77
N TYR A 441 -37.18 19.92 6.61
CA TYR A 441 -38.27 20.88 6.56
C TYR A 441 -38.54 21.43 7.97
N ASP A 442 -38.74 20.53 8.94
CA ASP A 442 -38.95 20.86 10.35
C ASP A 442 -37.74 21.62 10.94
N GLY A 443 -36.53 21.27 10.52
CA GLY A 443 -35.28 21.96 10.88
C GLY A 443 -35.04 23.31 10.18
N HIS A 444 -36.00 23.80 9.38
CA HIS A 444 -35.89 25.01 8.56
C HIS A 444 -34.60 25.04 7.70
N ARG A 445 -34.22 23.91 7.10
CA ARG A 445 -33.03 23.80 6.23
C ARG A 445 -33.37 23.83 4.73
N LEU A 446 -34.66 23.74 4.37
CA LEU A 446 -35.15 23.77 2.99
C LEU A 446 -35.64 25.17 2.53
N ASP A 447 -35.33 26.24 3.28
CA ASP A 447 -35.66 27.63 2.95
C ASP A 447 -34.78 28.18 1.80
N VAL A 448 -34.97 27.68 0.58
CA VAL A 448 -34.13 28.02 -0.60
C VAL A 448 -34.43 29.42 -1.16
N LEU A 449 -35.56 30.02 -0.80
CA LEU A 449 -36.11 31.22 -1.45
C LEU A 449 -36.24 32.44 -0.51
N ASP A 450 -35.16 32.78 0.21
CA ASP A 450 -35.07 34.07 0.90
C ASP A 450 -34.81 35.21 -0.11
N PHE A 451 -35.90 35.83 -0.59
CA PHE A 451 -35.89 36.92 -1.57
C PHE A 451 -35.50 38.30 -1.00
N ASP A 452 -35.02 38.37 0.23
CA ASP A 452 -34.59 39.63 0.86
C ASP A 452 -33.41 40.28 0.11
N LEU A 453 -33.47 41.61 0.02
CA LEU A 453 -32.54 42.47 -0.70
C LEU A 453 -31.42 43.01 0.19
N ASP A 454 -31.42 42.76 1.50
CA ASP A 454 -30.32 43.11 2.40
C ASP A 454 -28.98 42.48 1.94
N PRO A 455 -27.98 43.27 1.50
CA PRO A 455 -26.69 42.76 1.03
C PRO A 455 -25.78 42.27 2.18
N THR A 456 -26.19 42.46 3.44
CA THR A 456 -25.47 41.93 4.63
C THR A 456 -25.93 40.52 5.01
N LYS A 457 -27.08 40.04 4.51
CA LYS A 457 -27.44 38.62 4.58
C LYS A 457 -26.43 37.78 3.78
N ARG A 458 -25.73 36.87 4.46
CA ARG A 458 -24.68 36.03 3.85
C ARG A 458 -25.17 35.24 2.63
N ASN A 459 -26.38 34.68 2.69
CA ASN A 459 -26.91 33.73 1.71
C ASN A 459 -28.38 34.02 1.33
N SER A 460 -28.70 35.24 0.86
CA SER A 460 -30.00 35.51 0.22
C SER A 460 -30.04 34.99 -1.22
N PHE A 461 -31.25 34.83 -1.78
CA PHE A 461 -31.46 34.43 -3.17
C PHE A 461 -30.73 35.37 -4.14
N TRP A 462 -30.83 36.69 -3.94
CA TRP A 462 -30.20 37.68 -4.81
C TRP A 462 -28.68 37.70 -4.68
N ALA A 463 -28.14 37.51 -3.47
CA ALA A 463 -26.70 37.40 -3.26
C ALA A 463 -26.11 36.18 -3.98
N ILE A 464 -26.76 35.03 -3.83
CA ILE A 464 -26.33 33.78 -4.47
C ILE A 464 -26.48 33.89 -5.98
N VAL A 465 -27.66 34.24 -6.52
CA VAL A 465 -27.89 34.27 -7.97
C VAL A 465 -26.97 35.28 -8.66
N ILE A 466 -27.00 36.56 -8.26
CA ILE A 466 -26.23 37.60 -8.96
C ILE A 466 -24.72 37.40 -8.72
N GLY A 467 -24.32 37.21 -7.45
CA GLY A 467 -22.93 37.08 -7.07
C GLY A 467 -22.24 35.83 -7.64
N THR A 468 -22.90 34.67 -7.57
CA THR A 468 -22.32 33.45 -8.16
C THR A 468 -22.32 33.49 -9.69
N THR A 469 -23.31 34.08 -10.35
CA THR A 469 -23.28 34.23 -11.82
C THR A 469 -22.08 35.07 -12.28
N VAL A 470 -21.80 36.19 -11.62
CA VAL A 470 -20.60 37.01 -11.94
C VAL A 470 -19.31 36.25 -11.63
N PHE A 471 -19.23 35.60 -10.47
CA PHE A 471 -18.06 34.80 -10.08
C PHE A 471 -17.75 33.67 -11.08
N TRP A 472 -18.77 32.88 -11.47
CA TRP A 472 -18.60 31.74 -12.37
C TRP A 472 -18.41 32.14 -13.83
N MET A 473 -18.84 33.33 -14.23
CA MET A 473 -18.45 33.93 -15.52
C MET A 473 -16.93 34.13 -15.59
N VAL A 474 -16.28 34.57 -14.50
CA VAL A 474 -14.82 34.74 -14.48
C VAL A 474 -14.11 33.40 -14.58
N ASP A 475 -14.53 32.42 -13.77
CA ASP A 475 -13.89 31.09 -13.71
C ASP A 475 -14.03 30.27 -15.00
N ILE A 476 -15.05 30.55 -15.83
CA ILE A 476 -15.24 29.87 -17.11
C ILE A 476 -14.63 30.66 -18.28
N THR A 477 -14.79 31.99 -18.30
CA THR A 477 -14.48 32.82 -19.48
C THR A 477 -13.13 33.53 -19.42
N ILE A 478 -12.61 33.85 -18.24
CA ILE A 478 -11.38 34.64 -18.06
C ILE A 478 -10.26 33.85 -17.37
N ASN A 479 -10.60 32.91 -16.49
CA ASN A 479 -9.62 32.10 -15.77
C ASN A 479 -8.79 31.26 -16.76
N GLN A 480 -7.49 31.55 -16.80
CA GLN A 480 -6.54 30.99 -17.75
C GLN A 480 -6.47 29.46 -17.68
N SER A 481 -6.79 28.83 -16.54
CA SER A 481 -6.78 27.38 -16.41
C SER A 481 -7.90 26.71 -17.22
N THR A 482 -9.05 27.36 -17.32
CA THR A 482 -10.17 26.96 -18.19
C THR A 482 -9.86 27.32 -19.64
N MET A 483 -9.39 28.55 -19.91
CA MET A 483 -9.09 29.00 -21.27
C MET A 483 -8.03 28.13 -21.97
N GLN A 484 -6.93 27.79 -21.30
CA GLN A 484 -5.89 26.89 -21.83
C GLN A 484 -6.43 25.50 -22.21
N ARG A 485 -7.42 24.97 -21.48
CA ARG A 485 -8.07 23.68 -21.78
C ARG A 485 -9.04 23.79 -22.96
N LEU A 486 -9.75 24.91 -23.07
CA LEU A 486 -10.70 25.15 -24.15
C LEU A 486 -9.99 25.44 -25.48
N MET A 487 -8.90 26.20 -25.48
CA MET A 487 -8.08 26.49 -26.67
C MET A 487 -7.30 25.27 -27.18
N ALA A 488 -7.08 24.25 -26.35
CA ALA A 488 -6.43 22.99 -26.76
C ALA A 488 -7.36 22.04 -27.54
N MET A 489 -8.63 22.41 -27.78
CA MET A 489 -9.61 21.59 -28.51
C MET A 489 -9.43 21.74 -30.04
N PRO A 490 -9.47 20.65 -30.82
CA PRO A 490 -9.21 20.70 -32.26
C PRO A 490 -10.37 21.29 -33.08
N THR A 491 -11.59 21.32 -32.55
CA THR A 491 -12.76 21.90 -33.24
C THR A 491 -13.69 22.66 -32.31
N ILE A 492 -14.40 23.65 -32.86
CA ILE A 492 -15.45 24.40 -32.16
C ILE A 492 -16.63 23.52 -31.71
N ASN A 493 -16.85 22.36 -32.36
CA ASN A 493 -17.88 21.43 -31.96
C ASN A 493 -17.47 20.60 -30.74
N ASP A 494 -16.17 20.30 -30.59
CA ASP A 494 -15.66 19.59 -29.42
C ASP A 494 -15.54 20.52 -28.21
N PHE A 495 -15.19 21.79 -28.43
CA PHE A 495 -15.35 22.88 -27.45
C PHE A 495 -16.80 22.97 -26.92
N LYS A 496 -17.81 22.96 -27.81
CA LYS A 496 -19.24 22.99 -27.40
C LYS A 496 -19.62 21.77 -26.56
N LYS A 497 -19.20 20.56 -26.95
CA LYS A 497 -19.42 19.34 -26.16
C LYS A 497 -18.75 19.42 -24.79
N ALA A 498 -17.52 19.93 -24.72
CA ALA A 498 -16.76 20.04 -23.48
C ALA A 498 -17.43 21.00 -22.48
N ILE A 499 -17.91 22.17 -22.93
CA ILE A 499 -18.66 23.10 -22.08
C ILE A 499 -20.00 22.50 -21.64
N PHE A 500 -20.73 21.84 -22.53
CA PHE A 500 -22.00 21.17 -22.19
C PHE A 500 -21.81 20.09 -21.11
N LEU A 501 -20.75 19.27 -21.25
CA LEU A 501 -20.38 18.25 -20.27
C LEU A 501 -19.95 18.87 -18.92
N LEU A 502 -19.20 19.99 -18.95
CA LEU A 502 -18.80 20.73 -17.75
C LEU A 502 -20.01 21.29 -16.99
N CYS A 503 -20.99 21.87 -17.69
CA CYS A 503 -22.23 22.36 -17.09
C CYS A 503 -23.02 21.23 -16.42
N ILE A 504 -23.22 20.10 -17.11
CA ILE A 504 -23.92 18.93 -16.54
C ILE A 504 -23.16 18.36 -15.33
N GLY A 505 -21.84 18.15 -15.44
CA GLY A 505 -21.03 17.61 -14.36
C GLY A 505 -21.01 18.48 -13.12
N THR A 506 -20.89 19.81 -13.28
CA THR A 506 -20.90 20.76 -12.16
C THR A 506 -22.28 20.85 -11.48
N ILE A 507 -23.38 20.80 -12.25
CA ILE A 507 -24.74 20.73 -11.69
C ILE A 507 -24.91 19.46 -10.84
N ILE A 508 -24.54 18.29 -11.38
CA ILE A 508 -24.69 17.00 -10.68
C ILE A 508 -23.84 16.98 -9.40
N ILE A 509 -22.54 17.28 -9.48
CA ILE A 509 -21.64 17.26 -8.31
C ILE A 509 -22.14 18.21 -7.22
N ARG A 510 -22.64 19.40 -7.58
CA ARG A 510 -23.24 20.35 -6.62
C ARG A 510 -24.51 19.81 -5.98
N ALA A 511 -25.45 19.27 -6.76
CA ALA A 511 -26.70 18.72 -6.23
C ALA A 511 -26.45 17.62 -5.19
N PHE A 512 -25.55 16.66 -5.51
CA PHE A 512 -25.14 15.62 -4.56
C PHE A 512 -24.39 16.17 -3.34
N SER A 513 -23.52 17.17 -3.51
CA SER A 513 -22.79 17.79 -2.39
C SER A 513 -23.72 18.50 -1.41
N THR A 514 -24.66 19.31 -1.93
CA THR A 514 -25.69 19.99 -1.13
C THR A 514 -26.57 18.98 -0.41
N PHE A 515 -27.04 17.95 -1.11
CA PHE A 515 -27.89 16.91 -0.50
C PHE A 515 -27.15 16.10 0.57
N THR A 516 -25.83 15.86 0.39
CA THR A 516 -25.00 15.24 1.44
C THR A 516 -24.92 16.14 2.69
N GLY A 517 -24.88 17.46 2.55
CA GLY A 517 -24.99 18.39 3.68
C GLY A 517 -26.33 18.29 4.42
N ILE A 518 -27.44 18.12 3.69
CA ILE A 518 -28.78 17.90 4.25
C ILE A 518 -28.87 16.54 4.98
N MET A 519 -28.23 15.50 4.46
CA MET A 519 -28.12 14.19 5.12
C MET A 519 -27.29 14.25 6.41
N ILE A 520 -26.18 15.00 6.42
CA ILE A 520 -25.38 15.26 7.63
C ILE A 520 -26.24 15.97 8.67
N TYR A 521 -27.04 16.97 8.28
CA TYR A 521 -27.99 17.61 9.18
C TYR A 521 -29.02 16.62 9.74
N THR A 522 -29.66 15.80 8.89
CA THR A 522 -30.66 14.79 9.29
C THR A 522 -30.09 13.79 10.30
N LYS A 523 -28.82 13.40 10.15
CA LYS A 523 -28.13 12.46 11.03
C LYS A 523 -27.80 13.06 12.42
N TYR A 524 -27.53 14.36 12.50
CA TYR A 524 -27.07 15.04 13.72
C TYR A 524 -28.04 16.10 14.28
N SER A 525 -29.28 16.18 13.77
CA SER A 525 -30.31 17.14 14.21
C SER A 525 -30.57 17.11 15.74
N LYS A 526 -30.44 15.92 16.33
CA LYS A 526 -30.75 15.58 17.73
C LYS A 526 -29.53 15.51 18.67
N CYS A 527 -28.32 15.58 18.12
CA CYS A 527 -27.08 15.69 18.88
C CYS A 527 -25.96 16.20 17.96
N ASP A 528 -25.56 17.47 18.14
CA ASP A 528 -24.50 18.09 17.35
C ASP A 528 -23.09 17.59 17.77
N PRO A 529 -22.30 16.99 16.85
CA PRO A 529 -20.92 16.58 17.12
C PRO A 529 -19.95 17.75 17.37
N ILE A 530 -20.28 18.99 16.99
CA ILE A 530 -19.46 20.18 17.28
C ILE A 530 -19.64 20.60 18.75
N LEU A 531 -20.88 20.87 19.18
CA LEU A 531 -21.20 21.21 20.58
C LEU A 531 -20.79 20.11 21.57
N SER A 532 -20.93 18.83 21.19
CA SER A 532 -20.46 17.69 22.00
C SER A 532 -18.94 17.41 21.90
N ARG A 533 -18.17 18.30 21.25
CA ARG A 533 -16.69 18.29 21.11
C ARG A 533 -16.09 17.05 20.43
N GLN A 534 -16.90 16.30 19.67
CA GLN A 534 -16.41 15.21 18.81
C GLN A 534 -15.65 15.79 17.60
N VAL A 535 -16.20 16.87 17.03
CA VAL A 535 -15.66 17.61 15.88
C VAL A 535 -15.16 19.00 16.32
N THR A 536 -14.00 19.42 15.79
CA THR A 536 -13.36 20.70 16.18
C THR A 536 -13.58 21.86 15.21
N ARG A 537 -13.92 21.58 13.94
CA ARG A 537 -14.22 22.57 12.89
C ARG A 537 -15.35 22.09 11.99
N SER A 538 -16.17 23.00 11.49
CA SER A 538 -17.24 22.73 10.50
C SER A 538 -16.81 21.82 9.35
N ASP A 539 -15.59 22.04 8.85
CA ASP A 539 -15.09 21.43 7.64
C ASP A 539 -14.73 19.94 7.83
N GLN A 540 -14.66 19.48 9.09
CA GLN A 540 -14.45 18.08 9.48
C GLN A 540 -15.76 17.27 9.54
N MET A 541 -16.93 17.90 9.44
CA MET A 541 -18.25 17.25 9.56
C MET A 541 -18.49 16.14 8.53
N LEU A 542 -18.09 16.36 7.28
CA LEU A 542 -18.26 15.38 6.20
C LEU A 542 -17.33 14.15 6.39
N PRO A 543 -16.02 14.31 6.66
CA PRO A 543 -15.18 13.20 7.11
C PRO A 543 -15.71 12.45 8.33
N HIS A 544 -16.22 13.16 9.35
CA HIS A 544 -16.82 12.54 10.54
C HIS A 544 -18.05 11.68 10.18
N PHE A 545 -18.97 12.21 9.37
CA PHE A 545 -20.14 11.49 8.87
C PHE A 545 -19.78 10.21 8.12
N VAL A 546 -18.76 10.23 7.26
CA VAL A 546 -18.34 9.01 6.54
C VAL A 546 -17.61 8.01 7.46
N MET A 547 -16.95 8.48 8.52
CA MET A 547 -16.38 7.60 9.55
C MET A 547 -17.45 6.94 10.45
N ASP A 548 -18.53 7.65 10.78
CA ASP A 548 -19.68 7.12 11.53
C ASP A 548 -20.49 6.13 10.67
N VAL A 549 -21.00 6.58 9.51
CA VAL A 549 -21.82 5.77 8.59
C VAL A 549 -21.03 4.62 7.96
N GLY A 550 -19.76 4.85 7.60
CA GLY A 550 -18.95 3.92 6.82
C GLY A 550 -17.88 3.16 7.61
N GLY A 551 -17.63 3.49 8.89
CA GLY A 551 -16.49 2.99 9.66
C GLY A 551 -16.49 1.49 9.97
N GLN A 552 -17.63 0.83 9.78
CA GLN A 552 -17.81 -0.63 9.89
C GLN A 552 -17.39 -1.37 8.61
N ILE A 553 -17.44 -0.73 7.44
CA ILE A 553 -17.11 -1.35 6.16
C ILE A 553 -15.60 -1.15 5.89
N PRO A 554 -14.78 -2.22 5.89
CA PRO A 554 -13.34 -2.07 5.72
C PRO A 554 -12.99 -1.49 4.34
N GLY A 555 -12.11 -0.50 4.32
CA GLY A 555 -11.66 0.18 3.11
C GLY A 555 -12.54 1.34 2.63
N LEU A 556 -13.83 1.38 2.97
CA LEU A 556 -14.77 2.43 2.51
C LEU A 556 -14.34 3.85 2.90
N PRO A 557 -14.01 4.17 4.18
CA PRO A 557 -13.53 5.51 4.53
C PRO A 557 -12.21 5.86 3.85
N GLY A 558 -11.33 4.87 3.61
CA GLY A 558 -10.08 5.06 2.88
C GLY A 558 -10.30 5.43 1.40
N MET A 559 -11.27 4.78 0.75
CA MET A 559 -11.72 5.12 -0.60
C MET A 559 -12.29 6.53 -0.65
N PHE A 560 -13.13 6.91 0.32
CA PHE A 560 -13.68 8.27 0.39
C PHE A 560 -12.59 9.34 0.59
N MET A 561 -11.63 9.11 1.50
CA MET A 561 -10.49 10.01 1.69
C MET A 561 -9.63 10.12 0.42
N ALA A 562 -9.45 9.01 -0.32
CA ALA A 562 -8.80 9.06 -1.64
C ALA A 562 -9.59 9.90 -2.65
N GLY A 563 -10.93 9.89 -2.60
CA GLY A 563 -11.80 10.79 -3.37
C GLY A 563 -11.61 12.27 -3.00
N ILE A 564 -11.52 12.61 -1.71
CA ILE A 564 -11.22 13.99 -1.29
C ILE A 564 -9.84 14.45 -1.80
N PHE A 565 -8.79 13.65 -1.56
CA PHE A 565 -7.45 14.00 -2.01
C PHE A 565 -7.34 14.04 -3.55
N SER A 566 -8.08 13.19 -4.25
CA SER A 566 -8.23 13.20 -5.72
C SER A 566 -8.70 14.57 -6.24
N GLY A 567 -9.76 15.13 -5.65
CA GLY A 567 -10.26 16.46 -6.01
C GLY A 567 -9.27 17.59 -5.69
N ALA A 568 -8.70 17.58 -4.48
CA ALA A 568 -7.72 18.58 -4.07
C ALA A 568 -6.45 18.56 -4.96
N LEU A 569 -5.95 17.37 -5.27
CA LEU A 569 -4.79 17.17 -6.15
C LEU A 569 -5.06 17.67 -7.57
N SER A 570 -6.21 17.31 -8.18
CA SER A 570 -6.56 17.77 -9.52
C SER A 570 -6.58 19.31 -9.63
N THR A 571 -7.19 19.99 -8.66
CA THR A 571 -7.20 21.46 -8.59
C THR A 571 -5.78 22.03 -8.40
N LEU A 572 -4.95 21.42 -7.55
CA LEU A 572 -3.59 21.88 -7.28
C LEU A 572 -2.65 21.66 -8.49
N SER A 573 -2.72 20.52 -9.19
CA SER A 573 -1.92 20.31 -10.41
C SER A 573 -2.36 21.22 -11.55
N THR A 574 -3.66 21.51 -11.66
CA THR A 574 -4.19 22.45 -12.64
C THR A 574 -3.66 23.87 -12.40
N THR A 575 -3.82 24.38 -11.18
CA THR A 575 -3.37 25.73 -10.81
C THR A 575 -1.85 25.90 -10.91
N LEU A 576 -1.05 24.93 -10.45
CA LEU A 576 0.40 24.97 -10.59
C LEU A 576 0.88 24.94 -12.05
N ASN A 577 0.25 24.12 -12.91
CA ASN A 577 0.59 24.07 -14.33
C ASN A 577 0.26 25.41 -15.03
N THR A 578 -0.92 25.98 -14.79
CA THR A 578 -1.33 27.26 -15.39
C THR A 578 -0.52 28.45 -14.84
N LEU A 579 -0.17 28.45 -13.56
CA LEU A 579 0.70 29.46 -12.96
C LEU A 579 2.12 29.41 -13.55
N SER A 580 2.67 28.21 -13.77
CA SER A 580 3.94 28.06 -14.49
C SER A 580 3.86 28.54 -15.93
N ALA A 581 2.78 28.18 -16.65
CA ALA A 581 2.57 28.60 -18.03
C ALA A 581 2.47 30.13 -18.18
N THR A 582 1.74 30.82 -17.29
CA THR A 582 1.59 32.29 -17.29
C THR A 582 2.87 33.02 -16.91
N ILE A 583 3.54 32.61 -15.84
CA ILE A 583 4.86 33.16 -15.48
C ILE A 583 5.84 33.00 -16.66
N TYR A 584 5.77 31.88 -17.39
CA TYR A 584 6.58 31.69 -18.59
C TYR A 584 6.14 32.60 -19.76
N SER A 585 4.86 32.59 -20.16
CA SER A 585 4.38 33.33 -21.33
C SER A 585 4.43 34.84 -21.16
N ASP A 586 4.10 35.33 -19.97
CA ASP A 586 3.77 36.74 -19.75
C ASP A 586 4.98 37.53 -19.21
N PHE A 587 5.93 36.83 -18.57
CA PHE A 587 7.14 37.42 -18.00
C PHE A 587 8.41 36.81 -18.60
N VAL A 588 8.70 35.53 -18.36
CA VAL A 588 10.02 34.94 -18.67
C VAL A 588 10.34 34.91 -20.17
N SER A 589 9.34 34.68 -21.03
CA SER A 589 9.46 34.68 -22.50
C SER A 589 10.15 35.94 -23.04
N LYS A 590 9.86 37.11 -22.46
CA LYS A 590 10.36 38.43 -22.89
C LYS A 590 11.86 38.62 -22.62
N TRP A 591 12.44 37.82 -21.73
CA TRP A 591 13.86 37.85 -21.35
C TRP A 591 14.65 36.66 -21.93
N VAL A 592 13.99 35.77 -22.67
CA VAL A 592 14.57 34.53 -23.22
C VAL A 592 14.67 34.64 -24.74
N PRO A 593 15.81 34.30 -25.37
CA PRO A 593 15.92 34.33 -26.82
C PRO A 593 14.89 33.40 -27.52
N PRO A 594 14.26 33.83 -28.62
CA PRO A 594 13.22 33.06 -29.31
C PRO A 594 13.73 31.76 -29.94
N THR A 595 15.05 31.57 -30.02
CA THR A 595 15.73 30.36 -30.53
C THR A 595 15.92 29.26 -29.47
N ILE A 596 15.24 29.35 -28.32
CA ILE A 596 15.38 28.39 -27.22
C ILE A 596 14.84 26.99 -27.58
N THR A 597 15.61 25.95 -27.27
CA THR A 597 15.20 24.55 -27.45
C THR A 597 14.02 24.19 -26.53
N GLU A 598 13.01 23.48 -27.04
CA GLU A 598 11.84 23.01 -26.27
C GLU A 598 12.19 22.26 -24.97
N LYS A 599 13.29 21.49 -24.94
CA LYS A 599 13.80 20.86 -23.69
C LYS A 599 14.14 21.89 -22.60
N ARG A 600 14.68 23.06 -22.97
CA ARG A 600 15.06 24.13 -22.03
C ARG A 600 13.85 24.95 -21.60
N LYS A 601 12.90 25.24 -22.51
CA LYS A 601 11.56 25.79 -22.20
C LYS A 601 10.80 24.90 -21.21
N SER A 602 10.76 23.59 -21.46
CA SER A 602 10.18 22.59 -20.54
C SER A 602 10.87 22.58 -19.16
N ASN A 603 12.20 22.64 -19.11
CA ASN A 603 12.91 22.69 -17.83
C ASN A 603 12.64 23.98 -17.03
N ILE A 604 12.52 25.14 -17.69
CA ILE A 604 12.14 26.41 -17.04
C ILE A 604 10.74 26.30 -16.43
N LEU A 605 9.76 25.80 -17.19
CA LEU A 605 8.39 25.55 -16.70
C LEU A 605 8.38 24.65 -15.44
N LYS A 606 9.19 23.59 -15.43
CA LYS A 606 9.31 22.68 -14.27
C LYS A 606 9.90 23.36 -13.04
N ILE A 607 10.92 24.19 -13.22
CA ILE A 607 11.52 24.98 -12.13
C ILE A 607 10.47 25.93 -11.52
N ILE A 608 9.66 26.60 -12.36
CA ILE A 608 8.59 27.48 -11.87
C ILE A 608 7.53 26.69 -11.08
N VAL A 609 7.12 25.49 -11.51
CA VAL A 609 6.20 24.62 -10.74
C VAL A 609 6.77 24.26 -9.36
N ILE A 610 8.07 23.96 -9.27
CA ILE A 610 8.72 23.63 -7.99
C ILE A 610 8.73 24.84 -7.05
N ILE A 611 9.08 26.03 -7.54
CA ILE A 611 9.11 27.27 -6.74
C ILE A 611 7.70 27.65 -6.28
N ALA A 612 6.72 27.65 -7.18
CA ALA A 612 5.33 27.97 -6.85
C ALA A 612 4.71 26.94 -5.88
N GLY A 613 5.00 25.65 -6.08
CA GLY A 613 4.50 24.57 -5.24
C GLY A 613 5.10 24.56 -3.83
N THR A 614 6.40 24.82 -3.70
CA THR A 614 7.05 24.94 -2.37
C THR A 614 6.56 26.17 -1.61
N PHE A 615 6.37 27.31 -2.29
CA PHE A 615 5.72 28.49 -1.69
C PHE A 615 4.28 28.22 -1.26
N CYS A 616 3.48 27.57 -2.10
CA CYS A 616 2.11 27.15 -1.76
C CYS A 616 2.08 26.21 -0.53
N THR A 617 3.03 25.27 -0.45
CA THR A 617 3.17 24.35 0.70
C THR A 617 3.48 25.11 1.99
N ALA A 618 4.32 26.16 1.94
CA ALA A 618 4.64 26.99 3.10
C ALA A 618 3.44 27.84 3.59
N LEU A 619 2.56 28.28 2.69
CA LEU A 619 1.36 29.06 3.05
C LEU A 619 0.32 28.26 3.85
N VAL A 620 0.34 26.92 3.80
CA VAL A 620 -0.60 26.08 4.57
C VAL A 620 -0.55 26.40 6.07
N PHE A 621 0.64 26.62 6.63
CA PHE A 621 0.83 26.96 8.05
C PHE A 621 0.23 28.32 8.45
N VAL A 622 -0.04 29.20 7.49
CA VAL A 622 -0.74 30.47 7.68
C VAL A 622 -2.25 30.27 7.55
N VAL A 623 -2.68 29.60 6.47
CA VAL A 623 -4.11 29.36 6.17
C VAL A 623 -4.79 28.50 7.24
N GLU A 624 -4.08 27.56 7.87
CA GLU A 624 -4.62 26.71 8.95
C GLU A 624 -5.10 27.52 10.18
N ARG A 625 -4.62 28.76 10.36
CA ARG A 625 -5.04 29.68 11.43
C ARG A 625 -6.25 30.56 11.08
N LEU A 626 -6.83 30.40 9.90
CA LEU A 626 -7.98 31.17 9.42
C LEU A 626 -9.22 30.26 9.38
N ASP A 627 -10.34 30.73 9.91
CA ASP A 627 -11.59 29.97 9.99
C ASP A 627 -12.55 30.33 8.84
N GLY A 628 -13.28 29.32 8.34
CA GLY A 628 -14.21 29.49 7.21
C GLY A 628 -13.53 29.45 5.84
N ILE A 629 -12.82 28.36 5.54
CA ILE A 629 -11.99 28.20 4.32
C ILE A 629 -12.76 28.50 3.02
N LEU A 630 -14.05 28.17 2.95
CA LEU A 630 -14.91 28.45 1.78
C LEU A 630 -15.11 29.96 1.54
N GLU A 631 -15.42 30.73 2.58
CA GLU A 631 -15.54 32.20 2.48
C GLU A 631 -14.18 32.82 2.15
N LEU A 632 -13.11 32.34 2.79
CA LEU A 632 -11.75 32.82 2.56
C LEU A 632 -11.34 32.67 1.08
N GLY A 633 -11.56 31.48 0.50
CA GLY A 633 -11.25 31.19 -0.90
C GLY A 633 -12.09 32.02 -1.88
N ALA A 634 -13.41 32.11 -1.67
CA ALA A 634 -14.30 32.92 -2.50
C ALA A 634 -13.95 34.42 -2.42
N SER A 635 -13.62 34.91 -1.22
CA SER A 635 -13.24 36.32 -1.00
C SER A 635 -11.91 36.66 -1.66
N PHE A 636 -10.87 35.84 -1.51
CA PHE A 636 -9.59 36.08 -2.19
C PHE A 636 -9.71 36.02 -3.71
N GLY A 637 -10.51 35.10 -4.25
CA GLY A 637 -10.86 35.07 -5.68
C GLY A 637 -11.53 36.38 -6.14
N GLY A 638 -12.46 36.91 -5.33
CA GLY A 638 -13.16 38.17 -5.60
C GLY A 638 -12.25 39.39 -5.80
N ILE A 639 -11.10 39.46 -5.10
CA ILE A 639 -10.15 40.59 -5.21
C ILE A 639 -9.73 40.80 -6.68
N THR A 640 -9.20 39.74 -7.29
CA THR A 640 -8.63 39.78 -8.64
C THR A 640 -9.70 39.59 -9.69
N SER A 641 -10.64 38.67 -9.50
CA SER A 641 -11.67 38.34 -10.49
C SER A 641 -12.54 39.54 -10.87
N GLY A 642 -12.98 40.37 -9.90
CA GLY A 642 -13.78 41.55 -10.21
C GLY A 642 -13.01 42.59 -11.02
N ALA A 643 -11.74 42.82 -10.70
CA ALA A 643 -10.89 43.73 -11.44
C ALA A 643 -10.51 43.19 -12.84
N LEU A 644 -10.32 41.86 -12.97
CA LEU A 644 -10.05 41.20 -14.25
C LEU A 644 -11.24 41.29 -15.20
N VAL A 645 -12.47 41.03 -14.74
CA VAL A 645 -13.68 41.27 -15.55
C VAL A 645 -13.70 42.73 -16.01
N GLY A 646 -13.55 43.67 -15.08
CA GLY A 646 -13.49 45.11 -15.39
C GLY A 646 -12.42 45.50 -16.41
N ILE A 647 -11.27 44.81 -16.42
CA ILE A 647 -10.21 45.00 -17.43
C ILE A 647 -10.61 44.42 -18.78
N PHE A 648 -11.10 43.18 -18.83
CA PHE A 648 -11.57 42.55 -20.07
C PHE A 648 -12.80 43.23 -20.68
N THR A 649 -13.56 44.00 -19.88
CA THR A 649 -14.71 44.78 -20.37
C THR A 649 -14.38 46.25 -20.69
N LEU A 650 -13.46 46.91 -19.97
CA LEU A 650 -13.16 48.35 -20.14
C LEU A 650 -11.72 48.81 -19.84
N GLY A 651 -11.06 48.31 -18.80
CA GLY A 651 -9.65 48.61 -18.51
C GLY A 651 -9.36 49.47 -17.28
N VAL A 652 -8.96 48.77 -16.19
CA VAL A 652 -8.12 49.24 -15.05
C VAL A 652 -8.84 49.94 -13.86
N PHE A 653 -8.14 49.96 -12.72
CA PHE A 653 -8.39 50.60 -11.41
C PHE A 653 -9.25 49.89 -10.32
N GLY A 654 -9.86 48.73 -10.56
CA GLY A 654 -10.66 48.04 -9.51
C GLY A 654 -9.90 47.42 -8.32
N LEU A 655 -8.59 47.16 -8.43
CA LEU A 655 -7.86 46.26 -7.50
C LEU A 655 -7.75 46.75 -6.05
N LEU A 656 -7.48 48.03 -5.82
CA LEU A 656 -7.17 48.56 -4.48
C LEU A 656 -8.40 48.58 -3.56
N PHE A 657 -9.56 48.94 -4.11
CA PHE A 657 -10.81 49.07 -3.36
C PHE A 657 -11.33 47.70 -2.88
N ASN A 658 -11.32 46.69 -3.76
CA ASN A 658 -11.69 45.31 -3.40
C ASN A 658 -10.82 44.78 -2.26
N SER A 659 -9.51 44.97 -2.38
CA SER A 659 -8.53 44.51 -1.40
C SER A 659 -8.82 45.06 0.00
N TRP A 660 -9.19 46.34 0.11
CA TRP A 660 -9.52 46.96 1.39
C TRP A 660 -10.82 46.42 2.01
N ILE A 661 -11.89 46.24 1.22
CA ILE A 661 -13.15 45.65 1.70
C ILE A 661 -12.93 44.22 2.20
N ILE A 662 -12.22 43.42 1.41
CA ILE A 662 -12.03 41.99 1.68
C ILE A 662 -11.12 41.76 2.89
N LEU A 663 -9.99 42.46 2.98
CA LEU A 663 -9.09 42.33 4.14
C LEU A 663 -9.74 42.85 5.43
N GLY A 664 -10.55 43.91 5.36
CA GLY A 664 -11.32 44.38 6.51
C GLY A 664 -12.35 43.36 6.98
N SER A 665 -13.16 42.81 6.07
CA SER A 665 -14.13 41.74 6.36
C SER A 665 -13.47 40.54 7.07
N GLN A 666 -12.36 40.02 6.54
CA GLN A 666 -11.65 38.91 7.16
C GLN A 666 -11.00 39.26 8.51
N TRP A 667 -10.52 40.50 8.70
CA TRP A 667 -9.98 40.98 9.97
C TRP A 667 -11.04 41.05 11.09
N TYR A 668 -12.22 41.61 10.79
CA TYR A 668 -13.33 41.64 11.75
C TYR A 668 -13.89 40.24 12.03
N LYS A 669 -13.84 39.31 11.05
CA LYS A 669 -14.16 37.89 11.29
C LYS A 669 -13.15 37.21 12.22
N HIS A 670 -11.84 37.40 12.00
CA HIS A 670 -10.80 36.84 12.88
C HIS A 670 -10.88 37.36 14.32
N LYS A 671 -11.28 38.63 14.52
CA LYS A 671 -11.61 39.19 15.85
C LYS A 671 -12.87 38.58 16.51
N GLY A 672 -13.65 37.75 15.81
CA GLY A 672 -14.93 37.23 16.31
C GLY A 672 -16.10 38.24 16.28
N LEU A 673 -15.92 39.42 15.65
CA LEU A 673 -16.94 40.47 15.55
C LEU A 673 -17.92 40.24 14.38
N LEU A 674 -17.59 39.34 13.45
CA LEU A 674 -18.49 38.84 12.40
C LEU A 674 -18.68 37.32 12.60
N LYS A 675 -19.73 36.93 13.32
CA LYS A 675 -20.14 35.53 13.53
C LYS A 675 -21.23 35.16 12.51
N ASP A 676 -21.15 33.96 11.93
CA ASP A 676 -22.19 33.47 11.00
C ASP A 676 -23.41 32.95 11.78
N THR A 677 -24.62 33.36 11.36
CA THR A 677 -25.87 33.07 12.07
C THR A 677 -26.26 31.58 11.95
N GLN A 678 -26.01 30.81 13.00
CA GLN A 678 -26.38 29.39 13.04
C GLN A 678 -27.88 29.23 13.35
N LYS A 679 -28.61 28.54 12.47
CA LYS A 679 -29.96 28.01 12.79
C LYS A 679 -29.84 26.94 13.89
N PRO A 680 -30.82 26.82 14.81
CA PRO A 680 -30.69 26.02 16.03
C PRO A 680 -30.47 24.51 15.79
N PHE A 681 -29.92 23.86 16.82
CA PHE A 681 -29.62 22.43 16.92
C PHE A 681 -29.97 21.92 18.33
N SER A 682 -30.32 20.64 18.49
CA SER A 682 -30.53 20.04 19.82
C SER A 682 -29.32 19.26 20.32
N VAL A 683 -29.16 19.21 21.64
CA VAL A 683 -28.14 18.46 22.38
C VAL A 683 -28.74 17.50 23.42
N GLU A 684 -30.06 17.44 23.54
CA GLU A 684 -30.77 16.76 24.65
C GLU A 684 -30.56 15.23 24.67
N ASN A 685 -30.20 14.62 23.54
CA ASN A 685 -29.95 13.18 23.40
C ASN A 685 -28.46 12.80 23.27
N CYS A 686 -27.53 13.72 23.56
CA CYS A 686 -26.09 13.39 23.53
C CYS A 686 -25.66 12.56 24.77
N THR A 687 -25.08 11.37 24.56
CA THR A 687 -24.75 10.40 25.62
C THR A 687 -23.41 10.62 26.34
N MET A 688 -22.81 11.81 26.25
CA MET A 688 -21.61 12.18 27.00
C MET A 688 -21.81 13.46 27.81
N PHE A 689 -21.17 13.52 28.99
CA PHE A 689 -21.26 14.62 29.95
C PHE A 689 -20.94 15.99 29.34
N VAL A 690 -21.96 16.83 29.17
CA VAL A 690 -21.83 18.28 28.96
C VAL A 690 -22.58 18.99 30.08
N ASN A 691 -21.92 19.15 31.23
CA ASN A 691 -22.52 19.76 32.41
C ASN A 691 -22.43 21.29 32.35
N THR A 692 -22.99 21.91 31.31
CA THR A 692 -22.99 23.37 31.11
C THR A 692 -24.18 23.81 30.26
N THR A 693 -25.17 24.45 30.88
CA THR A 693 -26.17 25.29 30.19
C THR A 693 -25.49 26.55 29.69
N LEU A 694 -25.43 26.74 28.37
CA LEU A 694 -24.59 27.77 27.76
C LEU A 694 -25.45 28.87 27.09
N HIS A 695 -25.84 29.87 27.88
CA HIS A 695 -26.45 31.10 27.36
C HIS A 695 -25.39 31.96 26.66
N PHE A 696 -25.42 32.01 25.32
CA PHE A 696 -24.63 32.97 24.55
C PHE A 696 -25.37 34.31 24.43
N VAL A 697 -25.07 35.25 25.34
CA VAL A 697 -25.23 36.68 25.08
C VAL A 697 -23.90 37.34 25.44
N GLU A 698 -23.09 37.60 24.43
CA GLU A 698 -21.79 38.26 24.53
C GLU A 698 -21.94 39.65 23.89
N GLU A 699 -21.93 40.72 24.69
CA GLU A 699 -22.18 42.08 24.20
C GLU A 699 -21.07 42.54 23.24
N VAL A 700 -21.47 42.88 22.01
CA VAL A 700 -20.56 43.31 20.94
C VAL A 700 -20.30 44.81 21.09
N THR A 701 -19.08 45.18 21.47
CA THR A 701 -18.70 46.57 21.79
C THR A 701 -18.11 47.37 20.63
N GLU A 702 -17.83 46.74 19.48
CA GLU A 702 -17.40 47.40 18.23
C GLU A 702 -18.30 46.93 17.06
N GLU A 703 -19.15 47.81 16.51
CA GLU A 703 -19.86 47.49 15.25
C GLU A 703 -18.92 47.56 14.04
N PRO A 704 -18.83 46.51 13.19
CA PRO A 704 -18.01 46.55 11.98
C PRO A 704 -18.62 47.46 10.91
N PHE A 705 -17.79 48.31 10.30
CA PHE A 705 -18.17 49.24 9.24
C PHE A 705 -18.94 48.55 8.10
N VAL A 706 -20.00 49.20 7.60
CA VAL A 706 -21.07 48.59 6.78
C VAL A 706 -20.56 47.79 5.58
N MET A 707 -19.53 48.28 4.86
CA MET A 707 -18.94 47.55 3.72
C MET A 707 -18.35 46.17 4.10
N TYR A 708 -17.88 46.00 5.33
CA TYR A 708 -17.34 44.72 5.81
C TYR A 708 -18.44 43.71 6.19
N ARG A 709 -19.68 44.18 6.41
CA ARG A 709 -20.86 43.33 6.65
C ARG A 709 -21.45 42.75 5.36
N ILE A 710 -21.10 43.30 4.19
CA ILE A 710 -21.61 42.84 2.89
C ILE A 710 -21.13 41.41 2.60
N THR A 711 -22.03 40.58 2.08
CA THR A 711 -21.72 39.19 1.73
C THR A 711 -20.69 39.06 0.60
N PHE A 712 -19.80 38.07 0.73
CA PHE A 712 -18.66 37.87 -0.16
C PHE A 712 -19.05 37.55 -1.60
N TRP A 713 -20.26 37.02 -1.83
CA TRP A 713 -20.79 36.78 -3.17
C TRP A 713 -20.84 38.05 -4.03
N TYR A 714 -21.06 39.23 -3.43
CA TYR A 714 -21.09 40.49 -4.16
C TYR A 714 -19.70 41.12 -4.41
N TYR A 715 -18.62 40.63 -3.80
CA TYR A 715 -17.31 41.28 -3.93
C TYR A 715 -16.80 41.33 -5.38
N THR A 716 -16.99 40.25 -6.15
CA THR A 716 -16.65 40.22 -7.59
C THR A 716 -17.50 41.21 -8.39
N LEU A 717 -18.80 41.35 -8.06
CA LEU A 717 -19.71 42.31 -8.71
C LEU A 717 -19.29 43.75 -8.42
N PHE A 718 -19.08 44.13 -7.15
CA PHE A 718 -18.64 45.48 -6.78
C PHE A 718 -17.28 45.81 -7.41
N GLY A 719 -16.34 44.86 -7.42
CA GLY A 719 -15.06 45.04 -8.11
C GLY A 719 -15.17 45.24 -9.61
N THR A 720 -16.13 44.58 -10.25
CA THR A 720 -16.45 44.78 -11.67
C THR A 720 -17.05 46.16 -11.89
N ILE A 721 -18.06 46.57 -11.09
CA ILE A 721 -18.71 47.89 -11.20
C ILE A 721 -17.72 49.03 -10.98
N VAL A 722 -16.85 48.95 -9.96
CA VAL A 722 -15.85 49.98 -9.67
C VAL A 722 -14.83 50.10 -10.80
N ALA A 723 -14.33 48.97 -11.32
CA ALA A 723 -13.43 48.98 -12.48
C ALA A 723 -14.12 49.50 -13.75
N LEU A 724 -15.39 49.16 -14.00
CA LEU A 724 -16.17 49.69 -15.12
C LEU A 724 -16.34 51.21 -15.03
N VAL A 725 -16.80 51.71 -13.88
CA VAL A 725 -17.10 53.13 -13.66
C VAL A 725 -15.83 53.98 -13.75
N VAL A 726 -14.76 53.59 -13.06
CA VAL A 726 -13.48 54.31 -13.13
C VAL A 726 -12.85 54.21 -14.52
N GLY A 727 -12.95 53.06 -15.19
CA GLY A 727 -12.53 52.86 -16.57
C GLY A 727 -13.25 53.79 -17.56
N LEU A 728 -14.59 53.93 -17.45
CA LEU A 728 -15.36 54.88 -18.28
C LEU A 728 -14.94 56.33 -18.02
N ILE A 729 -14.79 56.73 -16.75
CA ILE A 729 -14.39 58.10 -16.38
C ILE A 729 -13.00 58.42 -16.94
N ILE A 730 -12.02 57.54 -16.75
CA ILE A 730 -10.66 57.73 -17.28
C ILE A 730 -10.68 57.74 -18.82
N SER A 731 -11.41 56.84 -19.47
CA SER A 731 -11.51 56.79 -20.94
C SER A 731 -12.15 58.05 -21.52
N PHE A 732 -13.18 58.59 -20.86
CA PHE A 732 -13.84 59.83 -21.24
C PHE A 732 -12.89 61.04 -21.18
N PHE A 733 -12.08 61.16 -20.12
CA PHE A 733 -11.09 62.23 -20.00
C PHE A 733 -9.83 62.04 -20.87
N THR A 734 -9.40 60.80 -21.10
CA THR A 734 -8.13 60.50 -21.81
C THR A 734 -8.30 60.43 -23.33
N ARG A 735 -9.50 60.04 -23.81
CA ARG A 735 -9.97 60.15 -25.20
C ARG A 735 -8.95 59.71 -26.28
N ALA A 736 -8.36 58.53 -26.11
CA ALA A 736 -7.36 57.96 -27.02
C ALA A 736 -7.89 57.80 -28.47
N SER A 737 -7.03 58.06 -29.46
CA SER A 737 -7.42 58.25 -30.87
C SER A 737 -7.01 57.08 -31.80
N ASP A 738 -6.85 55.87 -31.27
CA ASP A 738 -6.38 54.70 -32.05
C ASP A 738 -7.53 53.82 -32.58
N HIS A 739 -8.00 54.12 -33.78
CA HIS A 739 -9.06 53.36 -34.46
C HIS A 739 -8.54 52.09 -35.16
N HIS A 740 -8.06 51.12 -34.39
CA HIS A 740 -7.81 49.74 -34.86
C HIS A 740 -8.41 48.67 -33.92
N VAL A 741 -9.71 48.78 -33.66
CA VAL A 741 -10.48 47.69 -33.04
C VAL A 741 -10.63 46.56 -34.05
N ASN A 742 -10.01 45.40 -33.78
CA ASN A 742 -10.26 44.20 -34.58
C ASN A 742 -11.74 43.80 -34.46
N SER A 743 -12.45 43.82 -35.57
CA SER A 743 -13.90 43.56 -35.60
C SER A 743 -14.25 42.20 -35.04
N ASP A 744 -13.43 41.16 -35.24
CA ASP A 744 -13.74 39.80 -34.81
C ASP A 744 -13.61 39.53 -33.30
N LEU A 745 -13.11 40.51 -32.54
CA LEU A 745 -13.18 40.50 -31.07
C LEU A 745 -14.49 41.08 -30.52
N LEU A 746 -15.33 41.70 -31.37
CA LEU A 746 -16.60 42.30 -30.96
C LEU A 746 -17.73 41.26 -30.95
N SER A 747 -18.54 41.28 -29.88
CA SER A 747 -19.71 40.39 -29.77
C SER A 747 -20.73 40.65 -30.89
N PRO A 748 -21.51 39.65 -31.33
CA PRO A 748 -22.50 39.83 -32.41
C PRO A 748 -23.52 40.94 -32.13
N VAL A 749 -23.85 41.19 -30.86
CA VAL A 749 -24.74 42.26 -30.42
C VAL A 749 -24.07 43.63 -30.64
N ILE A 750 -22.81 43.80 -30.27
CA ILE A 750 -22.07 45.05 -30.47
C ILE A 750 -21.78 45.27 -31.96
N LYS A 751 -21.45 44.22 -32.73
CA LYS A 751 -21.35 44.27 -34.20
C LYS A 751 -22.66 44.74 -34.87
N CYS A 752 -23.82 44.48 -34.26
CA CYS A 752 -25.12 44.92 -34.76
C CYS A 752 -25.43 46.40 -34.42
N LEU A 753 -24.90 46.92 -33.31
CA LEU A 753 -25.08 48.29 -32.84
C LEU A 753 -24.09 49.30 -33.45
N LEU A 754 -22.99 48.83 -34.04
CA LEU A 754 -21.98 49.67 -34.69
C LEU A 754 -22.32 49.98 -36.16
N PRO A 755 -22.01 51.20 -36.65
CA PRO A 755 -22.18 51.52 -38.06
C PRO A 755 -21.20 50.71 -38.93
N LYS A 756 -21.70 50.11 -40.02
CA LYS A 756 -20.91 49.29 -40.94
C LYS A 756 -19.79 50.10 -41.62
N GLN A 757 -18.57 49.98 -41.12
CA GLN A 757 -17.35 50.42 -41.83
C GLN A 757 -16.75 49.28 -42.66
N LYS A 758 -15.89 49.63 -43.64
CA LYS A 758 -15.33 48.67 -44.60
C LYS A 758 -14.37 47.68 -43.92
N GLU A 759 -14.61 46.40 -44.14
CA GLU A 759 -13.68 45.34 -43.77
C GLU A 759 -12.38 45.43 -44.60
N VAL A 760 -11.23 45.37 -43.93
CA VAL A 760 -9.94 45.11 -44.56
C VAL A 760 -9.48 43.73 -44.09
N ARG A 761 -9.54 42.74 -44.98
CA ARG A 761 -9.12 41.36 -44.69
C ARG A 761 -7.59 41.32 -44.57
N SER A 762 -7.05 41.37 -43.35
CA SER A 762 -5.66 41.04 -43.09
C SER A 762 -5.40 39.57 -43.41
N THR A 763 -4.42 39.30 -44.27
CA THR A 763 -3.97 37.95 -44.62
C THR A 763 -3.42 37.21 -43.41
N GLU A 764 -3.67 35.90 -43.37
CA GLU A 764 -3.33 35.02 -42.26
C GLU A 764 -1.82 34.98 -41.97
N THR A 765 -1.48 35.00 -40.68
CA THR A 765 -0.31 34.28 -40.17
C THR A 765 -0.84 33.17 -39.26
N PRO A 766 -0.41 31.91 -39.43
CA PRO A 766 -0.93 30.80 -38.63
C PRO A 766 -0.47 30.94 -37.16
N LEU A 767 -1.36 30.66 -36.20
CA LEU A 767 -0.98 30.56 -34.80
C LEU A 767 0.10 29.49 -34.62
N LEU A 768 1.28 29.90 -34.16
CA LEU A 768 2.41 29.02 -33.88
C LEU A 768 2.54 28.75 -32.37
N LEU A 769 2.22 27.49 -32.01
CA LEU A 769 2.66 26.75 -30.81
C LEU A 769 2.24 27.28 -29.42
#